data_AF-A0AAG5D8D1-F1
#
_entry.id   AF-A0AAG5D8D1-F1
#
_cell.length_a   1.000
_cell.length_b   1.000
_cell.length_c   1.000
_cell.angle_alpha   90.00
_cell.angle_beta   90.00
_cell.angle_gamma   90.00
#
_symmetry.space_group_name_H-M   'P 1'
#
loop_
_entity.id
_entity.type
_entity.pdbx_description
1 polymer ?
#
loop_
_entity_poly.entity_id
_entity_poly.type
_entity_poly.pdbx_seq_one_letter_code
_entity_poly.pdbx_strand_id
1 'polypeptide(L)'
;MLAPRILRIAIVLCIIIAIFSQSTDSAQTKRRIRRPTNLKSSVAKPEDNQITTKKAQDRSDQAPASATNRFRVRPKTRGSLAAGAAGTAVLAGAATSALVSKKAQIDTDGYKIVCYYTNWSQYRTKLGKFVPEDIPADLCTHIIFAFGWLKKGKLSSFESNDETKDGKTGLYERMMTLKKANPKLKILLAIGGWSFGTQKFKEMSATRYARQTFIYSAIPFLRQRGFDGLDMDWEYPKGGDDKKNFVLLLKELKEAFDAESQEIRQPRLLLTAAVPVGPDNVRGGYDVPAVASYLDFINLMAYDFHGKWERETGHNAPLYSPSSDSEWRKQLSVDYAANLWVKLGAPKEKLIIGMPTYGRSFTLSNTDRYKVNSPASGGGKAGEYTKESGFLAYYEICEMLLNGAAYVWDDEMKVPYLVDGDQWVGFDDERAIRNKMTWIKTNGFGGAMVWTVDMDDFSGTVCGGNVKYPLIGAMREELRGVSRGKEAKDVDWSTVAATIQEKEEEKPEPIKISVSELLSKVQKPQKKIIKQGLATVEKNSRPAQVFCYLTSWSVKRPGAGKFEPKDVDAGLCTHIVYAFATLKDHKLTEANESDPDMYDEVIALREKNPDLQILLAIGGWAFGSTPFKELTSNVFRMNQFVYEAIEFLRDYQFNGLDVDWEYPRGADDRKAYVDLLRELRVAFEGEAKTSGQPRLLLTAAVPASFEAIAAGYDVPEISKYLDFINVMTYDFHGQWERQVGHNSPLFPLDSASNYQKKLTVDYSAREWVKQGAPKEKLLIGMPTYGRSFTLVNQTQFDIGAPASGGGLPGKFTNEAGFLSYYEICAFLGVDNTTLVWDSEQQVPFAYRKDQWVGFDDERSLKTKMEWLKEEGFGGIMVWSIDMDDFSGRCGSGKYPLLTTLNSELKDYKVQLEYDGPYESYGPRGAYTTKDPNEVTCAEEDGHISYHPDKADCTHYFMCEGERKHHMPCPANLVFNPNENVCDWPENVEGCQHHSQAAASK
;
A
#
# COMPACT_ATOMS: atom_id res chain seq x y z
N MET A 1 2.99 37.91 -58.74
CA MET A 1 1.65 37.48 -59.19
C MET A 1 1.15 36.36 -58.27
N LEU A 2 -0.15 36.06 -58.28
CA LEU A 2 -0.80 35.22 -57.27
C LEU A 2 -0.87 33.72 -57.64
N ALA A 3 -1.06 32.91 -56.58
CA ALA A 3 -1.76 31.61 -56.57
C ALA A 3 -1.09 30.39 -57.27
N PRO A 4 -1.52 29.14 -56.95
CA PRO A 4 -2.60 28.75 -56.04
C PRO A 4 -2.19 27.83 -54.86
N ARG A 5 -2.48 28.24 -53.63
CA ARG A 5 -2.70 27.30 -52.51
C ARG A 5 -4.11 26.71 -52.65
N ILE A 6 -4.23 25.46 -53.11
CA ILE A 6 -5.47 24.65 -53.07
C ILE A 6 -5.20 23.16 -53.34
N LEU A 7 -4.22 22.82 -54.19
CA LEU A 7 -4.06 21.49 -54.80
C LEU A 7 -3.40 20.40 -53.93
N ARG A 8 -3.36 20.51 -52.59
CA ARG A 8 -2.80 19.47 -51.70
C ARG A 8 -3.76 18.89 -50.67
N ILE A 9 -4.91 19.53 -50.43
CA ILE A 9 -5.95 19.01 -49.52
C ILE A 9 -6.72 17.83 -50.15
N ALA A 10 -6.70 17.70 -51.48
CA ALA A 10 -7.47 16.72 -52.23
C ALA A 10 -6.83 15.31 -52.41
N ILE A 11 -5.64 15.05 -51.85
CA ILE A 11 -4.90 13.80 -52.13
C ILE A 11 -4.86 12.83 -50.92
N VAL A 12 -4.86 13.34 -49.69
CA VAL A 12 -4.79 12.48 -48.48
C VAL A 12 -6.15 11.82 -48.14
N LEU A 13 -7.27 12.51 -48.39
CA LEU A 13 -8.61 11.95 -48.16
C LEU A 13 -8.96 10.74 -49.05
N CYS A 14 -8.21 10.51 -50.14
CA CYS A 14 -8.54 9.48 -51.13
C CYS A 14 -7.91 8.11 -50.88
N ILE A 15 -7.06 7.94 -49.85
CA ILE A 15 -6.29 6.70 -49.62
C ILE A 15 -6.90 5.79 -48.54
N ILE A 16 -7.67 6.33 -47.58
CA ILE A 16 -8.27 5.54 -46.50
C ILE A 16 -9.65 4.93 -46.88
N ILE A 17 -10.31 5.44 -47.92
CA ILE A 17 -11.64 4.98 -48.38
C ILE A 17 -11.52 3.78 -49.37
N ALA A 18 -10.31 3.36 -49.75
CA ALA A 18 -10.07 2.48 -50.90
C ALA A 18 -9.77 1.00 -50.58
N ILE A 19 -9.86 0.54 -49.33
CA ILE A 19 -9.67 -0.89 -48.97
C ILE A 19 -10.76 -1.35 -47.97
N PHE A 20 -11.43 -2.47 -48.30
CA PHE A 20 -12.46 -3.18 -47.51
C PHE A 20 -13.91 -2.62 -47.44
N SER A 21 -14.49 -2.26 -48.57
CA SER A 21 -15.92 -2.53 -48.92
C SER A 21 -16.19 -2.04 -50.36
N GLN A 22 -17.04 -2.65 -51.19
CA GLN A 22 -17.90 -3.84 -51.11
C GLN A 22 -17.98 -4.49 -52.51
N SER A 23 -18.26 -5.81 -52.59
CA SER A 23 -18.81 -6.41 -53.82
C SER A 23 -19.75 -7.56 -53.49
N THR A 24 -21.06 -7.30 -53.55
CA THR A 24 -22.12 -8.31 -53.78
C THR A 24 -21.92 -8.96 -55.17
N ASP A 25 -22.40 -10.15 -55.48
CA ASP A 25 -23.76 -10.64 -55.22
C ASP A 25 -23.92 -12.18 -55.38
N SER A 26 -25.07 -12.69 -54.94
CA SER A 26 -25.79 -13.88 -55.43
C SER A 26 -25.02 -15.16 -55.81
N ALA A 27 -25.21 -16.24 -55.02
CA ALA A 27 -26.08 -17.35 -55.46
C ALA A 27 -26.47 -18.36 -54.34
N GLN A 28 -27.69 -18.86 -54.47
CA GLN A 28 -28.40 -19.81 -53.61
C GLN A 28 -27.70 -21.16 -53.37
N THR A 29 -27.92 -21.77 -52.20
CA THR A 29 -28.41 -23.17 -52.10
C THR A 29 -29.21 -23.40 -50.80
N LYS A 30 -30.25 -24.23 -50.90
CA LYS A 30 -31.29 -24.45 -49.87
C LYS A 30 -30.88 -25.49 -48.83
N ARG A 31 -31.29 -25.30 -47.57
CA ARG A 31 -31.96 -26.37 -46.79
C ARG A 31 -32.94 -25.80 -45.75
N ARG A 32 -33.84 -26.65 -45.24
CA ARG A 32 -35.22 -26.24 -44.87
C ARG A 32 -35.69 -26.81 -43.53
N ILE A 33 -36.38 -25.95 -42.79
CA ILE A 33 -37.19 -26.17 -41.58
C ILE A 33 -37.92 -27.53 -41.54
N ARG A 34 -37.96 -28.15 -40.35
CA ARG A 34 -39.15 -28.89 -39.85
C ARG A 34 -39.40 -28.64 -38.36
N ARG A 35 -40.55 -28.04 -38.04
CA ARG A 35 -41.32 -28.35 -36.81
C ARG A 35 -42.02 -29.70 -37.00
N PRO A 36 -42.59 -30.27 -35.93
CA PRO A 36 -44.05 -30.40 -35.96
C PRO A 36 -44.75 -29.90 -34.67
N THR A 37 -46.05 -29.65 -34.78
CA THR A 37 -46.96 -29.38 -33.65
C THR A 37 -48.31 -30.01 -33.96
N ASN A 38 -49.07 -30.32 -32.90
CA ASN A 38 -50.46 -30.83 -32.88
C ASN A 38 -50.68 -32.29 -33.28
N LEU A 39 -51.18 -33.06 -32.31
CA LEU A 39 -52.43 -33.79 -32.50
C LEU A 39 -53.31 -33.62 -31.24
N LYS A 40 -54.61 -33.42 -31.44
CA LYS A 40 -55.65 -33.53 -30.39
C LYS A 40 -56.59 -34.64 -30.83
N SER A 41 -57.00 -35.52 -29.91
CA SER A 41 -58.13 -36.43 -30.12
C SER A 41 -58.78 -36.81 -28.80
N SER A 42 -60.10 -36.57 -28.74
CA SER A 42 -61.14 -37.30 -27.98
C SER A 42 -60.70 -38.35 -26.93
N VAL A 43 -61.04 -38.21 -25.65
CA VAL A 43 -62.41 -38.27 -25.06
C VAL A 43 -63.04 -39.66 -25.17
N ALA A 44 -63.12 -40.34 -24.02
CA ALA A 44 -64.16 -41.30 -23.67
C ALA A 44 -64.51 -41.11 -22.18
N LYS A 45 -65.78 -41.36 -21.82
CA LYS A 45 -66.42 -41.27 -20.48
C LYS A 45 -66.82 -42.70 -20.03
N PRO A 46 -67.43 -42.97 -18.84
CA PRO A 46 -67.99 -42.06 -17.81
C PRO A 46 -67.49 -42.46 -16.37
N GLU A 47 -67.94 -42.00 -15.19
CA GLU A 47 -68.70 -40.80 -14.74
C GLU A 47 -68.14 -40.32 -13.35
N ASP A 48 -68.78 -40.15 -12.16
CA ASP A 48 -70.17 -40.33 -11.66
C ASP A 48 -70.52 -39.40 -10.45
N ASN A 49 -71.79 -39.47 -10.01
CA ASN A 49 -72.49 -38.88 -8.85
C ASN A 49 -71.68 -38.19 -7.72
N GLN A 50 -71.52 -36.87 -7.87
CA GLN A 50 -72.23 -35.81 -7.11
C GLN A 50 -73.15 -36.22 -5.91
N ILE A 51 -73.16 -35.46 -4.78
CA ILE A 51 -74.36 -34.90 -4.05
C ILE A 51 -74.08 -34.39 -2.58
N THR A 52 -74.73 -33.27 -2.19
CA THR A 52 -75.00 -32.59 -0.85
C THR A 52 -74.15 -32.87 0.42
N THR A 53 -73.70 -31.97 1.32
CA THR A 53 -74.02 -30.61 1.87
C THR A 53 -74.68 -30.55 3.28
N LYS A 54 -74.16 -29.64 4.13
CA LYS A 54 -74.75 -28.87 5.28
C LYS A 54 -74.84 -29.44 6.73
N LYS A 55 -74.24 -28.64 7.65
CA LYS A 55 -74.67 -28.28 9.04
C LYS A 55 -74.60 -29.35 10.15
N ALA A 56 -74.33 -29.02 11.44
CA ALA A 56 -73.81 -27.78 12.06
C ALA A 56 -73.29 -28.01 13.51
N GLN A 57 -72.43 -27.09 13.98
CA GLN A 57 -72.24 -26.60 15.37
C GLN A 57 -72.28 -27.55 16.59
N ASP A 58 -71.23 -27.49 17.42
CA ASP A 58 -71.36 -26.83 18.75
C ASP A 58 -70.03 -26.14 19.18
N ARG A 59 -70.02 -25.50 20.35
CA ARG A 59 -69.01 -24.54 20.85
C ARG A 59 -68.00 -25.11 21.86
N SER A 60 -66.82 -24.49 21.96
CA SER A 60 -66.23 -24.03 23.24
C SER A 60 -65.06 -23.07 22.99
N ASP A 61 -64.71 -22.27 24.00
CA ASP A 61 -63.80 -21.12 23.90
C ASP A 61 -62.33 -21.42 24.33
N GLN A 62 -61.52 -20.34 24.31
CA GLN A 62 -60.26 -20.10 25.03
C GLN A 62 -58.92 -20.29 24.31
N ALA A 63 -58.19 -19.17 24.26
CA ALA A 63 -56.74 -19.03 24.30
C ALA A 63 -56.43 -18.06 25.48
N PRO A 64 -55.17 -17.70 25.81
CA PRO A 64 -53.86 -18.23 25.40
C PRO A 64 -52.96 -18.61 26.60
N ALA A 65 -51.73 -19.09 26.37
CA ALA A 65 -50.59 -18.87 27.31
C ALA A 65 -49.21 -19.18 26.69
N SER A 66 -48.18 -18.53 27.22
CA SER A 66 -46.76 -18.63 26.84
C SER A 66 -46.01 -19.81 27.49
N ALA A 67 -44.92 -20.29 26.86
CA ALA A 67 -43.84 -20.98 27.56
C ALA A 67 -42.45 -20.71 26.94
N THR A 68 -41.53 -20.16 27.72
CA THR A 68 -40.09 -20.06 27.40
C THR A 68 -39.35 -21.35 27.76
N ASN A 69 -38.33 -21.76 26.99
CA ASN A 69 -37.50 -22.92 27.33
C ASN A 69 -36.04 -22.55 27.66
N ARG A 70 -35.56 -23.04 28.81
CA ARG A 70 -34.13 -23.19 29.17
C ARG A 70 -33.87 -24.68 29.40
N PHE A 71 -32.77 -25.22 28.87
CA PHE A 71 -32.35 -26.60 29.16
C PHE A 71 -31.20 -26.65 30.19
N ARG A 72 -31.21 -27.69 31.04
CA ARG A 72 -30.10 -28.03 31.96
C ARG A 72 -30.00 -29.54 32.16
N VAL A 73 -28.77 -30.02 32.34
CA VAL A 73 -28.34 -31.44 32.38
C VAL A 73 -28.75 -32.16 33.68
N ARG A 74 -28.85 -33.51 33.65
CA ARG A 74 -28.93 -34.40 34.83
C ARG A 74 -28.01 -35.66 34.71
N PRO A 75 -27.67 -36.36 35.82
CA PRO A 75 -26.37 -37.07 35.98
C PRO A 75 -26.46 -38.53 36.51
N LYS A 76 -25.31 -39.15 36.90
CA LYS A 76 -25.21 -40.29 37.87
C LYS A 76 -23.80 -40.45 38.50
N THR A 77 -23.62 -41.41 39.43
CA THR A 77 -22.55 -41.51 40.50
C THR A 77 -22.00 -42.97 40.66
N ARG A 78 -21.10 -43.41 41.58
CA ARG A 78 -20.75 -43.04 42.99
C ARG A 78 -19.48 -43.77 43.53
N GLY A 79 -18.75 -43.18 44.51
CA GLY A 79 -17.76 -43.85 45.42
C GLY A 79 -16.26 -43.56 45.11
N SER A 80 -15.23 -43.78 45.94
CA SER A 80 -14.97 -44.00 47.40
C SER A 80 -13.46 -44.43 47.54
N LEU A 81 -12.69 -44.36 48.64
CA LEU A 81 -12.79 -43.91 50.06
C LEU A 81 -11.34 -43.79 50.66
N ALA A 82 -11.14 -43.04 51.76
CA ALA A 82 -9.98 -43.09 52.71
C ALA A 82 -8.54 -42.71 52.22
N ALA A 83 -7.59 -42.17 53.02
CA ALA A 83 -7.58 -41.55 54.37
C ALA A 83 -6.34 -40.60 54.53
N GLY A 84 -6.17 -39.93 55.69
CA GLY A 84 -5.10 -38.92 55.96
C GLY A 84 -3.74 -39.47 56.47
N ALA A 85 -2.82 -38.69 57.06
CA ALA A 85 -2.87 -37.28 57.51
C ALA A 85 -1.46 -36.64 57.76
N ALA A 86 -1.42 -35.35 58.11
CA ALA A 86 -0.29 -34.52 58.61
C ALA A 86 0.87 -34.17 57.62
N GLY A 87 1.55 -33.02 57.73
CA GLY A 87 1.31 -31.86 58.60
C GLY A 87 2.27 -30.65 58.41
N THR A 88 1.81 -29.46 58.84
CA THR A 88 2.57 -28.25 59.28
C THR A 88 3.82 -27.72 58.54
N ALA A 89 3.69 -26.48 58.02
CA ALA A 89 4.62 -25.32 58.22
C ALA A 89 6.07 -25.35 57.63
N VAL A 90 6.80 -24.23 57.37
CA VAL A 90 6.49 -22.83 56.95
C VAL A 90 7.80 -22.18 56.42
N LEU A 91 7.70 -21.20 55.50
CA LEU A 91 8.74 -20.25 55.04
C LEU A 91 10.01 -20.72 54.26
N ALA A 92 10.17 -20.10 53.08
CA ALA A 92 11.40 -19.55 52.46
C ALA A 92 12.71 -20.36 52.34
N GLY A 93 13.16 -20.59 51.09
CA GLY A 93 14.55 -20.95 50.78
C GLY A 93 14.84 -21.25 49.30
N ALA A 94 15.86 -20.59 48.74
CA ALA A 94 16.63 -20.94 47.52
C ALA A 94 15.92 -21.64 46.33
N ALA A 95 15.48 -20.84 45.34
CA ALA A 95 15.19 -21.34 43.99
C ALA A 95 16.48 -21.40 43.14
N THR A 96 17.21 -22.50 43.21
CA THR A 96 18.41 -22.77 42.38
C THR A 96 18.45 -24.21 41.88
N SER A 97 19.05 -24.42 40.70
CA SER A 97 19.26 -25.72 40.03
C SER A 97 18.02 -26.44 39.46
N ALA A 98 17.61 -26.04 38.26
CA ALA A 98 16.85 -26.87 37.33
C ALA A 98 17.22 -26.62 35.84
N LEU A 99 18.49 -26.28 35.57
CA LEU A 99 19.00 -26.12 34.20
C LEU A 99 19.39 -27.49 33.62
N VAL A 100 18.44 -28.16 32.95
CA VAL A 100 18.71 -29.31 32.08
C VAL A 100 18.30 -28.97 30.65
N SER A 101 19.27 -29.10 29.74
CA SER A 101 19.21 -28.66 28.35
C SER A 101 17.94 -29.07 27.60
N LYS A 102 17.18 -28.07 27.11
CA LYS A 102 16.38 -28.23 25.89
C LYS A 102 17.37 -28.32 24.72
N LYS A 103 17.61 -29.53 24.24
CA LYS A 103 18.34 -29.76 22.99
C LYS A 103 17.56 -29.09 21.84
N ALA A 104 18.24 -28.28 21.02
CA ALA A 104 17.59 -27.59 19.92
C ALA A 104 16.95 -28.59 18.94
N GLN A 105 15.71 -28.34 18.54
CA GLN A 105 14.98 -29.17 17.59
C GLN A 105 15.41 -28.79 16.18
N ILE A 106 16.43 -29.47 15.67
CA ILE A 106 16.87 -29.33 14.27
C ILE A 106 15.70 -29.70 13.35
N ASP A 107 15.43 -28.82 12.39
CA ASP A 107 14.38 -28.96 11.39
C ASP A 107 14.58 -30.22 10.52
N THR A 108 13.50 -30.93 10.23
CA THR A 108 13.53 -32.29 9.68
C THR A 108 13.96 -32.38 8.20
N ASP A 109 14.03 -31.26 7.48
CA ASP A 109 14.49 -31.22 6.08
C ASP A 109 16.02 -31.01 5.91
N GLY A 110 16.76 -30.75 6.99
CA GLY A 110 18.24 -30.65 7.00
C GLY A 110 18.84 -29.34 6.45
N TYR A 111 20.16 -29.31 6.29
CA TYR A 111 20.94 -28.10 5.91
C TYR A 111 20.49 -27.49 4.58
N LYS A 112 20.36 -26.17 4.55
CA LYS A 112 19.96 -25.42 3.34
C LYS A 112 21.15 -25.20 2.39
N ILE A 113 20.86 -25.25 1.10
CA ILE A 113 21.71 -24.75 0.00
C ILE A 113 20.90 -23.64 -0.69
N VAL A 114 21.36 -22.40 -0.62
CA VAL A 114 20.64 -21.20 -1.08
C VAL A 114 21.44 -20.52 -2.19
N CYS A 115 20.98 -20.60 -3.43
CA CYS A 115 21.76 -20.17 -4.59
C CYS A 115 21.19 -18.87 -5.18
N TYR A 116 21.98 -17.80 -5.23
CA TYR A 116 21.60 -16.60 -5.98
C TYR A 116 21.79 -16.82 -7.48
N TYR A 117 20.79 -16.48 -8.28
CA TYR A 117 20.81 -16.42 -9.73
C TYR A 117 20.74 -14.96 -10.18
N THR A 118 21.68 -14.50 -10.99
CA THR A 118 21.70 -13.11 -11.47
C THR A 118 21.09 -13.00 -12.87
N ASN A 119 20.10 -12.13 -13.07
CA ASN A 119 19.45 -11.99 -14.38
C ASN A 119 20.40 -11.49 -15.47
N TRP A 120 21.38 -10.65 -15.12
CA TRP A 120 22.41 -10.17 -16.06
C TRP A 120 23.37 -11.27 -16.56
N SER A 121 23.36 -12.49 -15.97
CA SER A 121 24.15 -13.63 -16.46
C SER A 121 23.84 -13.99 -17.92
N GLN A 122 22.63 -13.69 -18.38
CA GLN A 122 22.17 -13.96 -19.76
C GLN A 122 22.97 -13.17 -20.82
N TYR A 123 23.61 -12.06 -20.42
CA TYR A 123 24.33 -11.12 -21.28
C TYR A 123 25.83 -11.40 -21.37
N ARG A 124 26.38 -12.27 -20.51
CA ARG A 124 27.77 -12.71 -20.63
C ARG A 124 27.98 -13.45 -21.96
N THR A 125 29.22 -13.44 -22.45
CA THR A 125 29.60 -13.99 -23.76
C THR A 125 30.32 -15.33 -23.63
N LYS A 126 30.31 -16.14 -24.70
CA LYS A 126 30.97 -17.46 -24.78
C LYS A 126 30.63 -18.36 -23.56
N LEU A 127 31.65 -18.90 -22.87
CA LEU A 127 31.54 -19.81 -21.73
C LEU A 127 30.83 -19.19 -20.52
N GLY A 128 30.93 -17.88 -20.30
CA GLY A 128 30.25 -17.22 -19.18
C GLY A 128 28.74 -17.06 -19.37
N LYS A 129 28.17 -17.35 -20.55
CA LYS A 129 26.74 -17.14 -20.81
C LYS A 129 25.89 -18.18 -20.06
N PHE A 130 25.01 -17.72 -19.18
CA PHE A 130 24.23 -18.57 -18.28
C PHE A 130 22.74 -18.20 -18.28
N VAL A 131 21.85 -19.19 -18.25
CA VAL A 131 20.38 -19.03 -18.22
C VAL A 131 19.70 -19.98 -17.21
N PRO A 132 18.43 -19.79 -16.81
CA PRO A 132 17.78 -20.61 -15.79
C PRO A 132 17.75 -22.12 -16.08
N GLU A 133 17.76 -22.52 -17.36
CA GLU A 133 17.78 -23.92 -17.79
C GLU A 133 19.13 -24.63 -17.56
N ASP A 134 20.21 -23.88 -17.29
CA ASP A 134 21.51 -24.47 -16.92
C ASP A 134 21.52 -25.01 -15.48
N ILE A 135 20.55 -24.62 -14.65
CA ILE A 135 20.45 -25.00 -13.23
C ILE A 135 19.77 -26.38 -13.08
N PRO A 136 20.44 -27.40 -12.51
CA PRO A 136 19.80 -28.65 -12.13
C PRO A 136 18.83 -28.38 -10.97
N ALA A 137 17.57 -28.76 -11.12
CA ALA A 137 16.52 -28.46 -10.14
C ALA A 137 16.76 -29.11 -8.75
N ASP A 138 17.66 -30.08 -8.65
CA ASP A 138 18.11 -30.75 -7.42
C ASP A 138 19.45 -30.24 -6.87
N LEU A 139 20.09 -29.25 -7.51
CA LEU A 139 21.36 -28.67 -7.05
C LEU A 139 21.19 -27.87 -5.75
N CYS A 140 20.16 -27.03 -5.70
CA CYS A 140 19.89 -26.09 -4.61
C CYS A 140 18.59 -26.43 -3.90
N THR A 141 18.48 -26.08 -2.60
CA THR A 141 17.22 -26.19 -1.86
C THR A 141 16.34 -24.95 -2.06
N HIS A 142 16.98 -23.80 -2.19
CA HIS A 142 16.39 -22.51 -2.46
C HIS A 142 17.18 -21.86 -3.60
N ILE A 143 16.50 -21.21 -4.54
CA ILE A 143 17.08 -20.25 -5.47
C ILE A 143 16.55 -18.85 -5.10
N ILE A 144 17.42 -17.85 -5.16
CA ILE A 144 17.03 -16.45 -4.98
C ILE A 144 17.34 -15.70 -6.27
N PHE A 145 16.31 -15.10 -6.88
CA PHE A 145 16.44 -14.35 -8.12
C PHE A 145 16.95 -12.94 -7.80
N ALA A 146 18.17 -12.62 -8.23
CA ALA A 146 18.79 -11.31 -8.17
C ALA A 146 18.60 -10.57 -9.52
N PHE A 147 17.77 -9.53 -9.60
CA PHE A 147 16.93 -8.94 -8.56
C PHE A 147 15.55 -8.52 -9.13
N GLY A 148 14.60 -8.23 -8.24
CA GLY A 148 13.52 -7.28 -8.50
C GLY A 148 13.99 -5.84 -8.26
N TRP A 149 13.07 -4.89 -8.36
CA TRP A 149 13.36 -3.45 -8.26
C TRP A 149 12.26 -2.68 -7.54
N LEU A 150 12.46 -1.37 -7.35
CA LEU A 150 11.49 -0.48 -6.71
C LEU A 150 11.16 0.70 -7.62
N LYS A 151 9.88 0.84 -7.97
CA LYS A 151 9.34 1.91 -8.81
C LYS A 151 8.13 2.54 -8.14
N LYS A 152 8.17 3.86 -7.90
CA LYS A 152 7.14 4.61 -7.13
C LYS A 152 6.77 3.92 -5.78
N GLY A 153 7.77 3.45 -5.03
CA GLY A 153 7.57 2.76 -3.74
C GLY A 153 7.02 1.33 -3.82
N LYS A 154 6.70 0.82 -5.01
CA LYS A 154 6.18 -0.54 -5.24
C LYS A 154 7.27 -1.48 -5.78
N LEU A 155 7.15 -2.77 -5.45
CA LEU A 155 7.97 -3.83 -6.05
C LEU A 155 7.68 -3.93 -7.57
N SER A 156 8.74 -4.01 -8.37
CA SER A 156 8.67 -4.23 -9.81
C SER A 156 9.72 -5.24 -10.28
N SER A 157 9.63 -5.65 -11.53
CA SER A 157 10.72 -6.28 -12.27
C SER A 157 11.92 -5.34 -12.40
N PHE A 158 13.12 -5.88 -12.63
CA PHE A 158 14.32 -5.10 -12.93
C PHE A 158 14.35 -4.72 -14.41
N GLU A 159 14.12 -5.69 -15.30
CA GLU A 159 14.08 -5.49 -16.75
C GLU A 159 12.88 -6.19 -17.42
N SER A 160 12.50 -5.73 -18.62
CA SER A 160 11.28 -6.17 -19.30
C SER A 160 11.27 -7.63 -19.76
N ASN A 161 12.44 -8.28 -19.78
CA ASN A 161 12.66 -9.68 -20.14
C ASN A 161 12.77 -10.61 -18.91
N ASP A 162 12.71 -10.07 -17.69
CA ASP A 162 12.35 -10.87 -16.51
C ASP A 162 10.92 -11.40 -16.64
N GLU A 163 10.01 -10.57 -17.19
CA GLU A 163 8.59 -10.85 -17.36
C GLU A 163 8.26 -11.62 -18.65
N THR A 164 7.24 -12.48 -18.61
CA THR A 164 6.64 -13.05 -19.82
C THR A 164 5.75 -12.01 -20.49
N LYS A 165 6.07 -11.63 -21.73
CA LYS A 165 5.31 -10.63 -22.51
C LYS A 165 5.32 -10.96 -23.99
N ASP A 166 4.26 -10.56 -24.71
CA ASP A 166 4.15 -10.63 -26.17
C ASP A 166 4.43 -12.05 -26.76
N GLY A 167 4.07 -13.09 -26.01
CA GLY A 167 4.31 -14.50 -26.38
C GLY A 167 5.73 -15.03 -26.08
N LYS A 168 6.63 -14.19 -25.58
CA LYS A 168 7.99 -14.56 -25.19
C LYS A 168 8.07 -14.79 -23.68
N THR A 169 8.44 -16.01 -23.28
CA THR A 169 8.64 -16.40 -21.87
C THR A 169 9.81 -15.64 -21.23
N GLY A 170 9.55 -14.98 -20.10
CA GLY A 170 10.54 -14.23 -19.33
C GLY A 170 11.36 -15.11 -18.38
N LEU A 171 12.41 -14.54 -17.78
CA LEU A 171 13.26 -15.26 -16.83
C LEU A 171 12.51 -15.76 -15.58
N TYR A 172 11.51 -15.03 -15.07
CA TYR A 172 10.73 -15.47 -13.91
C TYR A 172 10.00 -16.79 -14.20
N GLU A 173 9.26 -16.88 -15.31
CA GLU A 173 8.53 -18.10 -15.67
C GLU A 173 9.48 -19.26 -16.00
N ARG A 174 10.59 -18.99 -16.70
CA ARG A 174 11.66 -19.98 -16.97
C ARG A 174 12.23 -20.55 -15.67
N MET A 175 12.56 -19.69 -14.70
CA MET A 175 13.03 -20.10 -13.38
C MET A 175 12.01 -20.98 -12.63
N MET A 176 10.71 -20.63 -12.70
CA MET A 176 9.64 -21.44 -12.10
C MET A 176 9.45 -22.82 -12.74
N THR A 177 9.98 -23.06 -13.96
CA THR A 177 9.93 -24.41 -14.55
C THR A 177 10.73 -25.44 -13.75
N LEU A 178 11.77 -25.04 -13.02
CA LEU A 178 12.59 -25.93 -12.19
C LEU A 178 11.75 -26.61 -11.10
N LYS A 179 10.72 -25.94 -10.57
CA LYS A 179 9.78 -26.49 -9.57
C LYS A 179 8.94 -27.66 -10.13
N LYS A 180 8.86 -27.83 -11.45
CA LYS A 180 8.22 -29.00 -12.10
C LYS A 180 9.09 -30.26 -12.00
N ALA A 181 10.42 -30.10 -11.99
CA ALA A 181 11.38 -31.19 -11.82
C ALA A 181 11.69 -31.47 -10.33
N ASN A 182 11.73 -30.43 -9.49
CA ASN A 182 11.85 -30.55 -8.04
C ASN A 182 10.73 -29.79 -7.31
N PRO A 183 9.59 -30.43 -6.98
CA PRO A 183 8.50 -29.78 -6.22
C PRO A 183 8.84 -29.34 -4.80
N LYS A 184 10.02 -29.70 -4.26
CA LYS A 184 10.51 -29.19 -2.97
C LYS A 184 11.30 -27.88 -3.11
N LEU A 185 11.76 -27.54 -4.31
CA LEU A 185 12.54 -26.33 -4.58
C LEU A 185 11.75 -25.08 -4.21
N LYS A 186 12.41 -24.18 -3.47
CA LYS A 186 11.90 -22.85 -3.16
C LYS A 186 12.57 -21.80 -4.02
N ILE A 187 11.79 -20.88 -4.56
CA ILE A 187 12.30 -19.80 -5.41
C ILE A 187 11.80 -18.48 -4.85
N LEU A 188 12.72 -17.64 -4.39
CA LEU A 188 12.44 -16.32 -3.83
C LEU A 188 12.90 -15.25 -4.83
N LEU A 189 12.34 -14.04 -4.70
CA LEU A 189 12.85 -12.84 -5.38
C LEU A 189 13.65 -12.01 -4.37
N ALA A 190 14.88 -11.64 -4.69
CA ALA A 190 15.59 -10.62 -3.91
C ALA A 190 15.22 -9.23 -4.41
N ILE A 191 15.08 -8.27 -3.49
CA ILE A 191 15.05 -6.84 -3.80
C ILE A 191 16.27 -6.17 -3.16
N GLY A 192 16.99 -5.37 -3.95
CA GLY A 192 18.14 -4.60 -3.47
C GLY A 192 19.42 -4.93 -4.21
N GLY A 193 20.48 -5.19 -3.45
CA GLY A 193 21.85 -5.35 -3.91
C GLY A 193 22.52 -4.02 -4.26
N TRP A 194 23.85 -4.02 -4.33
CA TRP A 194 24.71 -2.85 -4.54
C TRP A 194 24.16 -1.76 -5.47
N SER A 195 23.74 -2.13 -6.69
CA SER A 195 23.26 -1.19 -7.72
C SER A 195 21.92 -0.51 -7.41
N PHE A 196 21.14 -1.01 -6.45
CA PHE A 196 19.90 -0.41 -5.97
C PHE A 196 20.15 0.77 -5.01
N GLY A 197 21.28 0.73 -4.30
CA GLY A 197 21.70 1.72 -3.31
C GLY A 197 20.82 1.78 -2.05
N THR A 198 21.12 2.72 -1.15
CA THR A 198 20.40 2.81 0.15
C THR A 198 19.19 3.74 0.13
N GLN A 199 19.16 4.75 -0.74
CA GLN A 199 18.15 5.82 -0.69
C GLN A 199 16.72 5.31 -0.89
N LYS A 200 16.52 4.38 -1.83
CA LYS A 200 15.22 3.75 -2.09
C LYS A 200 14.68 2.98 -0.88
N PHE A 201 15.56 2.30 -0.13
CA PHE A 201 15.20 1.63 1.11
C PHE A 201 14.93 2.61 2.26
N LYS A 202 15.67 3.72 2.35
CA LYS A 202 15.39 4.80 3.31
C LYS A 202 13.97 5.35 3.11
N GLU A 203 13.64 5.74 1.89
CA GLU A 203 12.32 6.28 1.51
C GLU A 203 11.20 5.28 1.79
N MET A 204 11.34 4.03 1.30
CA MET A 204 10.33 2.99 1.49
C MET A 204 10.15 2.57 2.96
N SER A 205 11.23 2.56 3.76
CA SER A 205 11.14 2.15 5.17
C SER A 205 10.69 3.26 6.13
N ALA A 206 10.80 4.54 5.73
CA ALA A 206 10.65 5.71 6.60
C ALA A 206 9.28 5.84 7.29
N THR A 207 8.17 5.54 6.60
CA THR A 207 6.81 5.73 7.13
C THR A 207 6.01 4.41 7.08
N ARG A 208 4.98 4.29 7.94
CA ARG A 208 4.05 3.15 7.89
C ARG A 208 3.40 3.06 6.51
N TYR A 209 2.96 4.19 5.94
CA TYR A 209 2.41 4.23 4.59
C TYR A 209 3.39 3.66 3.55
N ALA A 210 4.61 4.19 3.45
CA ALA A 210 5.57 3.78 2.43
C ALA A 210 5.95 2.28 2.53
N ARG A 211 6.09 1.75 3.76
CA ARG A 211 6.32 0.32 3.98
C ARG A 211 5.15 -0.53 3.53
N GLN A 212 3.93 -0.10 3.84
CA GLN A 212 2.73 -0.85 3.52
C GLN A 212 2.41 -0.81 2.02
N THR A 213 2.60 0.34 1.34
CA THR A 213 2.59 0.44 -0.13
C THR A 213 3.54 -0.59 -0.77
N PHE A 214 4.75 -0.73 -0.22
CA PHE A 214 5.68 -1.76 -0.67
C PHE A 214 5.15 -3.18 -0.39
N ILE A 215 4.76 -3.50 0.85
CA ILE A 215 4.24 -4.82 1.27
C ILE A 215 3.06 -5.28 0.41
N TYR A 216 2.05 -4.42 0.24
CA TYR A 216 0.84 -4.73 -0.54
C TYR A 216 1.08 -4.77 -2.04
N SER A 217 2.16 -4.17 -2.56
CA SER A 217 2.62 -4.43 -3.92
C SER A 217 3.40 -5.75 -4.05
N ALA A 218 4.17 -6.13 -3.02
CA ALA A 218 5.06 -7.28 -3.07
C ALA A 218 4.29 -8.61 -3.06
N ILE A 219 3.29 -8.76 -2.19
CA ILE A 219 2.48 -9.99 -2.06
C ILE A 219 1.86 -10.43 -3.41
N PRO A 220 1.06 -9.60 -4.11
CA PRO A 220 0.48 -10.01 -5.39
C PRO A 220 1.54 -10.20 -6.47
N PHE A 221 2.60 -9.38 -6.50
CA PHE A 221 3.70 -9.52 -7.48
C PHE A 221 4.36 -10.91 -7.38
N LEU A 222 4.68 -11.34 -6.15
CA LEU A 222 5.29 -12.64 -5.85
C LEU A 222 4.34 -13.80 -6.17
N ARG A 223 3.08 -13.73 -5.71
CA ARG A 223 2.08 -14.80 -5.92
C ARG A 223 1.73 -15.00 -7.39
N GLN A 224 1.54 -13.92 -8.16
CA GLN A 224 1.26 -13.98 -9.60
C GLN A 224 2.39 -14.67 -10.38
N ARG A 225 3.64 -14.54 -9.91
CA ARG A 225 4.85 -15.12 -10.52
C ARG A 225 5.27 -16.46 -9.91
N GLY A 226 4.52 -17.01 -8.95
CA GLY A 226 4.78 -18.32 -8.35
C GLY A 226 5.96 -18.39 -7.37
N PHE A 227 6.49 -17.25 -6.93
CA PHE A 227 7.55 -17.17 -5.92
C PHE A 227 7.07 -17.70 -4.55
N ASP A 228 7.98 -18.34 -3.83
CA ASP A 228 7.75 -18.85 -2.47
C ASP A 228 8.12 -17.82 -1.38
N GLY A 229 8.67 -16.64 -1.73
CA GLY A 229 9.09 -15.64 -0.74
C GLY A 229 9.89 -14.46 -1.31
N LEU A 230 10.29 -13.59 -0.40
CA LEU A 230 11.03 -12.35 -0.63
C LEU A 230 12.35 -12.35 0.17
N ASP A 231 13.44 -11.94 -0.46
CA ASP A 231 14.74 -11.71 0.17
C ASP A 231 15.06 -10.21 0.16
N MET A 232 15.47 -9.67 1.31
CA MET A 232 15.73 -8.25 1.52
C MET A 232 17.24 -7.96 1.52
N ASP A 233 17.75 -7.34 0.46
CA ASP A 233 19.17 -7.06 0.26
C ASP A 233 19.47 -5.55 0.33
N TRP A 234 19.29 -4.96 1.51
CA TRP A 234 19.63 -3.56 1.75
C TRP A 234 21.10 -3.45 2.12
N GLU A 235 21.90 -2.89 1.20
CA GLU A 235 23.34 -2.66 1.36
C GLU A 235 23.72 -1.18 1.62
N TYR A 236 23.83 -0.66 2.86
CA TYR A 236 23.40 -1.20 4.15
C TYR A 236 22.56 -0.16 4.89
N PRO A 237 21.60 -0.55 5.76
CA PRO A 237 20.97 0.36 6.71
C PRO A 237 22.04 0.98 7.61
N LYS A 238 21.95 2.29 7.87
CA LYS A 238 22.96 3.02 8.64
C LYS A 238 22.35 4.14 9.49
N GLY A 239 22.49 4.00 10.80
CA GLY A 239 22.10 5.01 11.78
C GLY A 239 20.81 4.64 12.52
N GLY A 240 20.44 5.50 13.47
CA GLY A 240 19.40 5.21 14.46
C GLY A 240 17.99 4.99 13.87
N ASP A 241 17.70 5.55 12.70
CA ASP A 241 16.36 5.48 12.11
C ASP A 241 16.24 4.37 11.06
N ASP A 242 17.20 4.23 10.14
CA ASP A 242 17.34 3.04 9.27
C ASP A 242 17.21 1.74 10.06
N LYS A 243 17.93 1.65 11.19
CA LYS A 243 17.95 0.46 12.07
C LYS A 243 16.60 0.13 12.68
N LYS A 244 15.77 1.13 13.02
CA LYS A 244 14.38 0.92 13.48
C LYS A 244 13.47 0.58 12.31
N ASN A 245 13.62 1.31 11.21
CA ASN A 245 12.73 1.24 10.06
C ASN A 245 12.88 -0.09 9.31
N PHE A 246 14.08 -0.67 9.26
CA PHE A 246 14.30 -2.02 8.76
C PHE A 246 13.63 -3.08 9.64
N VAL A 247 13.69 -2.96 10.98
CA VAL A 247 12.95 -3.85 11.90
C VAL A 247 11.44 -3.73 11.69
N LEU A 248 10.91 -2.51 11.57
CA LEU A 248 9.49 -2.28 11.30
C LEU A 248 9.06 -2.86 9.94
N LEU A 249 9.90 -2.74 8.91
CA LEU A 249 9.66 -3.33 7.59
C LEU A 249 9.63 -4.86 7.64
N LEU A 250 10.62 -5.50 8.26
CA LEU A 250 10.65 -6.96 8.38
C LEU A 250 9.50 -7.49 9.24
N LYS A 251 9.15 -6.77 10.31
CA LYS A 251 7.95 -7.06 11.13
C LYS A 251 6.69 -7.03 10.27
N GLU A 252 6.44 -5.90 9.61
CA GLU A 252 5.20 -5.66 8.87
C GLU A 252 5.08 -6.58 7.65
N LEU A 253 6.19 -6.91 6.96
CA LEU A 253 6.25 -7.95 5.93
C LEU A 253 5.85 -9.32 6.49
N LYS A 254 6.43 -9.71 7.64
CA LYS A 254 6.17 -11.03 8.24
C LYS A 254 4.71 -11.16 8.72
N GLU A 255 4.17 -10.13 9.36
CA GLU A 255 2.77 -10.07 9.79
C GLU A 255 1.81 -10.15 8.58
N ALA A 256 2.12 -9.46 7.47
CA ALA A 256 1.32 -9.53 6.26
C ALA A 256 1.40 -10.90 5.56
N PHE A 257 2.58 -11.51 5.49
CA PHE A 257 2.76 -12.86 4.94
C PHE A 257 2.06 -13.94 5.80
N ASP A 258 2.10 -13.81 7.14
CA ASP A 258 1.36 -14.69 8.05
C ASP A 258 -0.17 -14.59 7.84
N ALA A 259 -0.69 -13.38 7.67
CA ALA A 259 -2.12 -13.13 7.52
C ALA A 259 -2.66 -13.55 6.13
N GLU A 260 -1.94 -13.24 5.05
CA GLU A 260 -2.30 -13.67 3.70
C GLU A 260 -2.35 -15.19 3.58
N SER A 261 -1.38 -15.90 4.19
CA SER A 261 -1.34 -17.37 4.19
C SER A 261 -2.59 -18.00 4.81
N GLN A 262 -3.14 -17.38 5.84
CA GLN A 262 -4.37 -17.82 6.51
C GLN A 262 -5.61 -17.49 5.66
N GLU A 263 -5.66 -16.31 5.05
CA GLU A 263 -6.75 -15.84 4.20
C GLU A 263 -6.93 -16.71 2.94
N ILE A 264 -5.87 -16.85 2.12
CA ILE A 264 -5.93 -17.60 0.85
C ILE A 264 -5.61 -19.09 1.01
N ARG A 265 -5.31 -19.55 2.23
CA ARG A 265 -5.00 -20.94 2.60
C ARG A 265 -3.85 -21.57 1.79
N GLN A 266 -2.89 -20.75 1.37
CA GLN A 266 -1.66 -21.20 0.71
C GLN A 266 -0.48 -21.21 1.69
N PRO A 267 0.59 -21.98 1.41
CA PRO A 267 1.85 -21.89 2.17
C PRO A 267 2.35 -20.45 2.22
N ARG A 268 2.70 -19.99 3.42
CA ARG A 268 3.22 -18.64 3.66
C ARG A 268 4.45 -18.33 2.81
N LEU A 269 4.53 -17.08 2.34
CA LEU A 269 5.73 -16.52 1.72
C LEU A 269 6.89 -16.48 2.74
N LEU A 270 8.03 -17.03 2.37
CA LEU A 270 9.28 -16.92 3.12
C LEU A 270 9.75 -15.46 3.14
N LEU A 271 10.35 -15.04 4.25
CA LEU A 271 11.00 -13.74 4.37
C LEU A 271 12.45 -13.93 4.81
N THR A 272 13.39 -13.50 3.99
CA THR A 272 14.83 -13.63 4.25
C THR A 272 15.55 -12.30 4.05
N ALA A 273 16.82 -12.20 4.41
CA ALA A 273 17.64 -11.03 4.12
C ALA A 273 19.11 -11.41 3.91
N ALA A 274 19.75 -10.73 2.97
CA ALA A 274 21.20 -10.67 2.85
C ALA A 274 21.77 -9.66 3.87
N VAL A 275 22.85 -10.02 4.56
CA VAL A 275 23.39 -9.21 5.67
C VAL A 275 24.93 -9.17 5.70
N PRO A 276 25.53 -8.03 6.13
CA PRO A 276 26.97 -7.84 6.08
C PRO A 276 27.74 -8.56 7.20
N VAL A 277 29.02 -8.79 6.92
CA VAL A 277 30.02 -9.30 7.86
C VAL A 277 30.78 -8.21 8.62
N GLY A 278 30.92 -7.01 8.03
CA GLY A 278 31.66 -5.89 8.60
C GLY A 278 31.09 -5.42 9.96
N PRO A 279 31.86 -5.49 11.08
CA PRO A 279 31.32 -5.30 12.43
C PRO A 279 30.60 -3.96 12.66
N ASP A 280 31.07 -2.89 12.02
CA ASP A 280 30.49 -1.55 12.18
C ASP A 280 29.21 -1.36 11.35
N ASN A 281 29.07 -2.06 10.21
CA ASN A 281 27.80 -2.13 9.48
C ASN A 281 26.75 -2.89 10.30
N VAL A 282 27.11 -4.04 10.88
CA VAL A 282 26.21 -4.83 11.74
C VAL A 282 25.74 -4.00 12.95
N ARG A 283 26.66 -3.36 13.68
CA ARG A 283 26.33 -2.52 14.84
C ARG A 283 25.48 -1.29 14.46
N GLY A 284 25.85 -0.60 13.38
CA GLY A 284 25.24 0.65 12.93
C GLY A 284 23.90 0.49 12.22
N GLY A 285 23.63 -0.67 11.63
CA GLY A 285 22.44 -0.93 10.81
C GLY A 285 21.42 -1.91 11.38
N TYR A 286 21.84 -2.91 12.17
CA TYR A 286 21.01 -4.09 12.45
C TYR A 286 20.70 -4.26 13.94
N ASP A 287 19.43 -4.39 14.29
CA ASP A 287 18.98 -4.90 15.58
C ASP A 287 18.82 -6.41 15.48
N VAL A 288 19.94 -7.13 15.67
CA VAL A 288 20.08 -8.55 15.30
C VAL A 288 19.00 -9.46 15.94
N PRO A 289 18.64 -9.34 17.23
CA PRO A 289 17.57 -10.15 17.82
C PRO A 289 16.19 -9.89 17.18
N ALA A 290 15.88 -8.62 16.90
CA ALA A 290 14.60 -8.25 16.30
C ALA A 290 14.52 -8.72 14.84
N VAL A 291 15.57 -8.45 14.04
CA VAL A 291 15.73 -8.94 12.66
C VAL A 291 15.59 -10.47 12.60
N ALA A 292 16.33 -11.20 13.45
CA ALA A 292 16.31 -12.66 13.48
C ALA A 292 14.97 -13.27 13.97
N SER A 293 14.10 -12.47 14.60
CA SER A 293 12.77 -12.94 15.01
C SER A 293 11.78 -13.03 13.84
N TYR A 294 11.85 -12.09 12.88
CA TYR A 294 10.91 -11.99 11.76
C TYR A 294 11.35 -12.79 10.52
N LEU A 295 12.66 -12.88 10.25
CA LEU A 295 13.19 -13.63 9.12
C LEU A 295 13.09 -15.15 9.32
N ASP A 296 12.81 -15.90 8.26
CA ASP A 296 12.89 -17.37 8.25
C ASP A 296 14.35 -17.84 8.35
N PHE A 297 15.22 -17.23 7.56
CA PHE A 297 16.68 -17.39 7.64
C PHE A 297 17.43 -16.13 7.16
N ILE A 298 18.73 -16.08 7.45
CA ILE A 298 19.62 -14.93 7.29
C ILE A 298 20.78 -15.36 6.37
N ASN A 299 20.92 -14.71 5.22
CA ASN A 299 21.99 -14.96 4.27
C ASN A 299 23.21 -14.08 4.63
N LEU A 300 24.15 -14.63 5.40
CA LEU A 300 25.37 -13.90 5.79
C LEU A 300 26.32 -13.82 4.59
N MET A 301 26.59 -12.60 4.10
CA MET A 301 27.46 -12.35 2.95
C MET A 301 28.93 -12.50 3.33
N ALA A 302 29.36 -13.75 3.53
CA ALA A 302 30.68 -14.11 4.03
C ALA A 302 31.75 -14.17 2.91
N TYR A 303 31.81 -13.08 2.16
CA TYR A 303 32.70 -12.76 1.05
C TYR A 303 32.87 -11.24 0.98
N ASP A 304 33.70 -10.72 0.07
CA ASP A 304 34.08 -9.31 0.00
C ASP A 304 34.63 -8.76 1.34
N PHE A 305 35.29 -9.62 2.12
CA PHE A 305 36.05 -9.20 3.30
C PHE A 305 37.24 -8.31 2.91
N HIS A 306 37.88 -8.63 1.78
CA HIS A 306 39.03 -7.92 1.22
C HIS A 306 38.93 -7.79 -0.30
N GLY A 307 39.54 -6.73 -0.85
CA GLY A 307 39.50 -6.47 -2.29
C GLY A 307 40.17 -5.16 -2.69
N LYS A 308 39.99 -4.77 -3.96
CA LYS A 308 40.67 -3.64 -4.65
C LYS A 308 40.56 -2.24 -4.00
N TRP A 309 39.83 -2.11 -2.90
CA TRP A 309 39.74 -0.91 -2.06
C TRP A 309 40.85 -0.82 -0.99
N GLU A 310 41.57 -1.92 -0.74
CA GLU A 310 42.75 -1.98 0.13
C GLU A 310 44.06 -1.81 -0.65
N ARG A 311 45.18 -1.59 0.07
CA ARG A 311 46.52 -1.39 -0.51
C ARG A 311 47.40 -2.63 -0.42
N GLU A 312 46.88 -3.69 0.15
CA GLU A 312 47.55 -4.95 0.41
C GLU A 312 46.64 -6.10 -0.05
N THR A 313 47.22 -7.20 -0.52
CA THR A 313 46.45 -8.39 -0.91
C THR A 313 45.72 -8.98 0.30
N GLY A 314 44.41 -9.20 0.17
CA GLY A 314 43.60 -9.86 1.17
C GLY A 314 42.64 -10.85 0.51
N HIS A 315 42.32 -11.93 1.21
CA HIS A 315 41.50 -13.00 0.64
C HIS A 315 40.01 -12.62 0.58
N ASN A 316 39.28 -13.04 -0.47
CA ASN A 316 37.85 -12.72 -0.65
C ASN A 316 36.99 -13.21 0.53
N ALA A 317 37.13 -14.49 0.90
CA ALA A 317 36.33 -15.16 1.93
C ALA A 317 37.17 -16.11 2.83
N PRO A 318 38.15 -15.60 3.61
CA PRO A 318 38.99 -16.45 4.45
C PRO A 318 38.18 -17.09 5.59
N LEU A 319 38.33 -18.40 5.84
CA LEU A 319 37.58 -19.07 6.90
C LEU A 319 38.01 -18.57 8.29
N TYR A 320 39.31 -18.41 8.48
CA TYR A 320 39.94 -17.78 9.64
C TYR A 320 40.87 -16.66 9.17
N SER A 321 41.14 -15.66 10.02
CA SER A 321 42.10 -14.59 9.72
C SER A 321 43.56 -15.09 9.81
N PRO A 322 44.47 -14.64 8.93
CA PRO A 322 45.89 -14.98 9.03
C PRO A 322 46.54 -14.33 10.26
N SER A 323 47.62 -14.92 10.76
CA SER A 323 48.41 -14.42 11.89
C SER A 323 49.04 -13.05 11.62
N SER A 324 49.30 -12.74 10.34
CA SER A 324 49.87 -11.47 9.86
C SER A 324 48.89 -10.28 9.86
N ASP A 325 47.59 -10.51 10.06
CA ASP A 325 46.61 -9.42 10.12
C ASP A 325 46.75 -8.56 11.38
N SER A 326 46.38 -7.28 11.26
CA SER A 326 46.17 -6.42 12.42
C SER A 326 44.95 -6.87 13.24
N GLU A 327 44.94 -6.60 14.55
CA GLU A 327 43.83 -6.97 15.45
C GLU A 327 42.45 -6.45 15.01
N TRP A 328 42.39 -5.36 14.24
CA TRP A 328 41.12 -4.91 13.63
C TRP A 328 40.74 -5.76 12.41
N ARG A 329 41.71 -6.10 11.54
CA ARG A 329 41.49 -6.92 10.34
C ARG A 329 41.19 -8.39 10.66
N LYS A 330 41.68 -8.94 11.78
CA LYS A 330 41.33 -10.31 12.24
C LYS A 330 39.82 -10.55 12.43
N GLN A 331 39.02 -9.49 12.49
CA GLN A 331 37.55 -9.55 12.49
C GLN A 331 36.95 -9.90 11.12
N LEU A 332 37.74 -9.90 10.04
CA LEU A 332 37.32 -10.06 8.65
C LEU A 332 37.53 -11.51 8.17
N SER A 333 36.84 -12.44 8.85
CA SER A 333 36.82 -13.86 8.48
C SER A 333 35.43 -14.47 8.67
N VAL A 334 35.14 -15.56 7.96
CA VAL A 334 33.86 -16.28 8.01
C VAL A 334 33.53 -16.68 9.46
N ASP A 335 34.51 -17.20 10.21
CA ASP A 335 34.31 -17.59 11.60
C ASP A 335 33.95 -16.41 12.50
N TYR A 336 34.75 -15.33 12.48
CA TYR A 336 34.48 -14.18 13.33
C TYR A 336 33.14 -13.54 13.01
N ALA A 337 32.79 -13.39 11.73
CA ALA A 337 31.54 -12.77 11.32
C ALA A 337 30.31 -13.58 11.74
N ALA A 338 30.34 -14.91 11.53
CA ALA A 338 29.24 -15.77 11.97
C ALA A 338 29.11 -15.79 13.51
N ASN A 339 30.24 -15.88 14.23
CA ASN A 339 30.25 -15.83 15.69
C ASN A 339 29.86 -14.44 16.24
N LEU A 340 30.11 -13.34 15.52
CA LEU A 340 29.60 -12.00 15.84
C LEU A 340 28.06 -11.95 15.75
N TRP A 341 27.47 -12.46 14.68
CA TRP A 341 26.01 -12.50 14.53
C TRP A 341 25.35 -13.36 15.63
N VAL A 342 25.93 -14.51 15.98
CA VAL A 342 25.49 -15.34 17.10
C VAL A 342 25.61 -14.60 18.44
N LYS A 343 26.74 -13.92 18.69
CA LYS A 343 26.99 -13.13 19.90
C LYS A 343 26.02 -11.95 20.05
N LEU A 344 25.49 -11.44 18.94
CA LEU A 344 24.46 -10.40 18.90
C LEU A 344 23.03 -10.95 18.94
N GLY A 345 22.84 -12.27 18.99
CA GLY A 345 21.54 -12.92 19.25
C GLY A 345 20.90 -13.65 18.06
N ALA A 346 21.58 -13.80 16.93
CA ALA A 346 21.06 -14.60 15.82
C ALA A 346 21.14 -16.12 16.13
N PRO A 347 20.05 -16.89 15.96
CA PRO A 347 20.10 -18.35 16.09
C PRO A 347 20.98 -18.97 15.00
N LYS A 348 21.83 -19.94 15.36
CA LYS A 348 22.78 -20.57 14.41
C LYS A 348 22.05 -21.27 13.26
N GLU A 349 20.93 -21.92 13.58
CA GLU A 349 20.04 -22.63 12.65
C GLU A 349 19.38 -21.71 11.61
N LYS A 350 19.36 -20.38 11.84
CA LYS A 350 18.91 -19.37 10.88
C LYS A 350 20.05 -18.74 10.06
N LEU A 351 21.30 -18.84 10.50
CA LEU A 351 22.44 -18.28 9.76
C LEU A 351 22.86 -19.22 8.64
N ILE A 352 22.71 -18.76 7.41
CA ILE A 352 23.13 -19.43 6.17
C ILE A 352 24.38 -18.70 5.67
N ILE A 353 25.48 -19.42 5.51
CA ILE A 353 26.81 -18.82 5.38
C ILE A 353 27.21 -18.71 3.91
N GLY A 354 27.50 -17.49 3.46
CA GLY A 354 27.86 -17.19 2.07
C GLY A 354 29.17 -17.83 1.60
N MET A 355 29.15 -18.34 0.39
CA MET A 355 30.25 -18.96 -0.34
C MET A 355 30.38 -18.24 -1.69
N PRO A 356 31.51 -17.59 -2.00
CA PRO A 356 31.71 -16.99 -3.30
C PRO A 356 32.09 -18.06 -4.33
N THR A 357 31.50 -18.01 -5.52
CA THR A 357 32.00 -18.73 -6.71
C THR A 357 32.85 -17.80 -7.59
N TYR A 358 33.57 -16.89 -6.93
CA TYR A 358 34.40 -15.86 -7.53
C TYR A 358 35.58 -15.52 -6.61
N GLY A 359 36.62 -14.91 -7.18
CA GLY A 359 37.74 -14.34 -6.44
C GLY A 359 37.81 -12.83 -6.55
N ARG A 360 38.39 -12.19 -5.52
CA ARG A 360 38.80 -10.78 -5.58
C ARG A 360 40.27 -10.72 -5.97
N SER A 361 40.57 -9.89 -6.97
CA SER A 361 41.89 -9.83 -7.60
C SER A 361 42.59 -8.49 -7.38
N PHE A 362 43.92 -8.54 -7.34
CA PHE A 362 44.83 -7.41 -7.13
C PHE A 362 45.94 -7.45 -8.18
N THR A 363 46.49 -6.28 -8.49
CA THR A 363 47.80 -6.16 -9.15
C THR A 363 48.86 -5.89 -8.09
N LEU A 364 49.90 -6.73 -8.00
CA LEU A 364 51.00 -6.61 -7.05
C LEU A 364 51.87 -5.38 -7.36
N SER A 365 52.41 -4.74 -6.32
CA SER A 365 53.42 -3.68 -6.46
C SER A 365 54.84 -4.23 -6.67
N ASN A 366 55.06 -5.50 -6.33
CA ASN A 366 56.29 -6.25 -6.61
C ASN A 366 55.94 -7.73 -6.71
N THR A 367 56.32 -8.39 -7.81
CA THR A 367 56.13 -9.83 -8.07
C THR A 367 56.82 -10.73 -7.04
N ASP A 368 57.92 -10.28 -6.43
CA ASP A 368 58.64 -10.99 -5.35
C ASP A 368 57.84 -11.01 -4.02
N ARG A 369 56.71 -10.29 -3.96
CA ARG A 369 55.83 -10.18 -2.80
C ARG A 369 54.41 -10.58 -3.20
N TYR A 370 54.17 -11.89 -3.17
CA TYR A 370 52.95 -12.54 -3.63
C TYR A 370 52.14 -13.22 -2.50
N LYS A 371 52.61 -13.17 -1.25
CA LYS A 371 51.87 -13.73 -0.09
C LYS A 371 50.66 -12.85 0.25
N VAL A 372 49.74 -13.36 1.06
CA VAL A 372 48.71 -12.50 1.69
C VAL A 372 49.37 -11.33 2.42
N ASN A 373 48.71 -10.17 2.45
CA ASN A 373 49.22 -8.90 2.98
C ASN A 373 50.44 -8.33 2.25
N SER A 374 50.63 -8.68 0.98
CA SER A 374 51.65 -8.06 0.11
C SER A 374 51.14 -6.75 -0.54
N PRO A 375 51.98 -5.71 -0.71
CA PRO A 375 51.52 -4.44 -1.27
C PRO A 375 50.99 -4.56 -2.71
N ALA A 376 49.81 -3.99 -2.96
CA ALA A 376 49.12 -3.97 -4.25
C ALA A 376 49.02 -2.55 -4.81
N SER A 377 49.10 -2.42 -6.13
CA SER A 377 48.99 -1.15 -6.86
C SER A 377 47.54 -0.80 -7.23
N GLY A 378 46.63 -1.78 -7.16
CA GLY A 378 45.21 -1.65 -7.41
C GLY A 378 44.54 -3.02 -7.59
N GLY A 379 43.34 -3.01 -8.17
CA GLY A 379 42.65 -4.25 -8.57
C GLY A 379 43.40 -5.03 -9.65
N GLY A 380 43.08 -6.32 -9.78
CA GLY A 380 43.54 -7.15 -10.87
C GLY A 380 42.91 -6.77 -12.21
N LYS A 381 43.48 -7.28 -13.30
CA LYS A 381 42.96 -7.18 -14.68
C LYS A 381 41.56 -7.82 -14.73
N ALA A 382 40.70 -7.28 -15.57
CA ALA A 382 39.33 -7.76 -15.72
C ALA A 382 39.27 -9.06 -16.54
N GLY A 383 38.44 -10.01 -16.13
CA GLY A 383 38.22 -11.27 -16.85
C GLY A 383 37.50 -11.10 -18.19
N GLU A 384 37.64 -12.06 -19.11
CA GLU A 384 37.04 -11.97 -20.45
C GLU A 384 35.51 -11.95 -20.40
N TYR A 385 34.90 -12.61 -19.42
CA TYR A 385 33.46 -12.83 -19.35
C TYR A 385 32.79 -11.98 -18.26
N THR A 386 33.42 -11.80 -17.10
CA THR A 386 32.92 -10.95 -16.01
C THR A 386 33.18 -9.45 -16.24
N LYS A 387 34.32 -9.10 -16.85
CA LYS A 387 34.68 -7.75 -17.30
C LYS A 387 34.76 -6.67 -16.21
N GLU A 388 34.86 -7.05 -14.93
CA GLU A 388 35.16 -6.13 -13.81
C GLU A 388 36.63 -6.25 -13.38
N SER A 389 37.36 -5.14 -13.29
CA SER A 389 38.71 -5.13 -12.69
C SER A 389 38.64 -5.39 -11.18
N GLY A 390 39.46 -6.30 -10.69
CA GLY A 390 39.48 -6.73 -9.28
C GLY A 390 38.46 -7.81 -8.93
N PHE A 391 37.90 -8.51 -9.92
CA PHE A 391 36.90 -9.57 -9.77
C PHE A 391 37.09 -10.61 -10.88
N LEU A 392 36.96 -11.90 -10.56
CA LEU A 392 36.99 -13.01 -11.53
C LEU A 392 36.05 -14.14 -11.08
N ALA A 393 35.29 -14.73 -12.01
CA ALA A 393 34.48 -15.94 -11.73
C ALA A 393 35.36 -17.17 -11.51
N TYR A 394 34.84 -18.23 -10.84
CA TYR A 394 35.62 -19.45 -10.62
C TYR A 394 36.11 -20.08 -11.93
N TYR A 395 35.28 -20.07 -12.99
CA TYR A 395 35.70 -20.56 -14.30
C TYR A 395 36.84 -19.72 -14.95
N GLU A 396 36.93 -18.40 -14.67
CA GLU A 396 38.06 -17.56 -15.13
C GLU A 396 39.34 -17.87 -14.35
N ILE A 397 39.21 -18.17 -13.06
CA ILE A 397 40.31 -18.61 -12.19
C ILE A 397 40.83 -19.98 -12.62
N CYS A 398 39.95 -20.91 -12.98
CA CYS A 398 40.31 -22.20 -13.58
C CYS A 398 41.09 -22.04 -14.89
N GLU A 399 40.68 -21.12 -15.77
CA GLU A 399 41.44 -20.80 -16.99
C GLU A 399 42.86 -20.29 -16.65
N MET A 400 43.03 -19.43 -15.65
CA MET A 400 44.37 -18.96 -15.23
C MET A 400 45.25 -20.11 -14.72
N LEU A 401 44.71 -20.96 -13.84
CA LEU A 401 45.45 -22.09 -13.25
C LEU A 401 45.87 -23.12 -14.29
N LEU A 402 45.01 -23.44 -15.26
CA LEU A 402 45.33 -24.35 -16.37
C LEU A 402 46.32 -23.76 -17.40
N ASN A 403 46.44 -22.42 -17.47
CA ASN A 403 47.39 -21.74 -18.35
C ASN A 403 48.72 -21.36 -17.64
N GLY A 404 48.98 -21.87 -16.44
CA GLY A 404 50.28 -21.81 -15.79
C GLY A 404 50.41 -20.83 -14.61
N ALA A 405 49.31 -20.21 -14.16
CA ALA A 405 49.31 -19.49 -12.89
C ALA A 405 49.70 -20.43 -11.73
N ALA A 406 50.38 -19.89 -10.72
CA ALA A 406 50.82 -20.65 -9.56
C ALA A 406 49.72 -20.72 -8.49
N TYR A 407 49.40 -21.93 -8.02
CA TYR A 407 48.47 -22.17 -6.92
C TYR A 407 49.22 -22.16 -5.58
N VAL A 408 48.64 -21.50 -4.57
CA VAL A 408 49.13 -21.53 -3.19
C VAL A 408 47.96 -21.81 -2.24
N TRP A 409 48.13 -22.75 -1.33
CA TRP A 409 47.17 -23.02 -0.25
C TRP A 409 47.62 -22.32 1.04
N ASP A 410 46.78 -21.45 1.60
CA ASP A 410 47.02 -20.88 2.93
C ASP A 410 46.38 -21.77 4.01
N ASP A 411 47.22 -22.37 4.86
CA ASP A 411 46.77 -23.29 5.89
C ASP A 411 46.41 -22.62 7.23
N GLU A 412 46.57 -21.31 7.38
CA GLU A 412 45.94 -20.55 8.48
C GLU A 412 44.51 -20.18 8.09
N MET A 413 44.34 -19.56 6.92
CA MET A 413 43.05 -19.09 6.41
C MET A 413 42.14 -20.22 5.87
N LYS A 414 42.72 -21.40 5.57
CA LYS A 414 42.08 -22.59 4.98
C LYS A 414 41.42 -22.34 3.61
N VAL A 415 42.10 -21.57 2.76
CA VAL A 415 41.65 -21.13 1.42
C VAL A 415 42.85 -20.99 0.46
N PRO A 416 42.65 -21.13 -0.86
CA PRO A 416 43.70 -20.90 -1.84
C PRO A 416 43.86 -19.42 -2.23
N TYR A 417 45.00 -19.11 -2.85
CA TYR A 417 45.13 -17.97 -3.75
C TYR A 417 46.02 -18.34 -4.94
N LEU A 418 45.92 -17.61 -6.05
CA LEU A 418 46.76 -17.80 -7.23
C LEU A 418 47.63 -16.58 -7.52
N VAL A 419 48.74 -16.82 -8.21
CA VAL A 419 49.71 -15.80 -8.64
C VAL A 419 50.06 -16.01 -10.11
N ASP A 420 49.87 -14.99 -10.95
CA ASP A 420 50.28 -14.98 -12.36
C ASP A 420 51.03 -13.68 -12.68
N GLY A 421 52.37 -13.73 -12.62
CA GLY A 421 53.23 -12.56 -12.77
C GLY A 421 52.91 -11.47 -11.73
N ASP A 422 52.28 -10.38 -12.17
CA ASP A 422 51.83 -9.27 -11.31
C ASP A 422 50.39 -9.44 -10.80
N GLN A 423 49.65 -10.49 -11.20
CA GLN A 423 48.26 -10.72 -10.80
C GLN A 423 48.18 -11.64 -9.60
N TRP A 424 47.31 -11.29 -8.65
CA TRP A 424 47.02 -12.09 -7.46
C TRP A 424 45.50 -12.23 -7.29
N VAL A 425 45.00 -13.41 -6.95
CA VAL A 425 43.55 -13.64 -6.75
C VAL A 425 43.31 -14.56 -5.55
N GLY A 426 42.50 -14.10 -4.58
CA GLY A 426 42.00 -14.94 -3.49
C GLY A 426 40.58 -15.43 -3.79
N PHE A 427 40.36 -16.75 -3.72
CA PHE A 427 39.16 -17.43 -4.21
C PHE A 427 38.84 -18.70 -3.40
N ASP A 428 37.70 -19.34 -3.68
CA ASP A 428 37.33 -20.64 -3.11
C ASP A 428 37.44 -21.76 -4.16
N ASP A 429 38.09 -22.87 -3.80
CA ASP A 429 38.14 -24.13 -4.55
C ASP A 429 37.34 -25.25 -3.82
N GLU A 430 37.21 -26.44 -4.39
CA GLU A 430 36.53 -27.55 -3.72
C GLU A 430 37.08 -27.86 -2.32
N ARG A 431 38.40 -27.67 -2.11
CA ARG A 431 39.07 -27.92 -0.82
C ARG A 431 38.67 -26.91 0.24
N ALA A 432 38.67 -25.62 -0.09
CA ALA A 432 38.17 -24.54 0.75
C ALA A 432 36.68 -24.73 1.07
N ILE A 433 35.87 -25.03 0.05
CA ILE A 433 34.44 -25.29 0.21
C ILE A 433 34.19 -26.47 1.16
N ARG A 434 34.84 -27.64 0.98
CA ARG A 434 34.67 -28.78 1.90
C ARG A 434 35.08 -28.47 3.34
N ASN A 435 36.14 -27.68 3.53
CA ASN A 435 36.54 -27.19 4.86
C ASN A 435 35.44 -26.30 5.47
N LYS A 436 34.89 -25.35 4.72
CA LYS A 436 33.78 -24.48 5.15
C LYS A 436 32.51 -25.27 5.45
N MET A 437 32.16 -26.28 4.64
CA MET A 437 31.01 -27.16 4.91
C MET A 437 31.21 -28.00 6.17
N THR A 438 32.44 -28.45 6.43
CA THR A 438 32.80 -29.16 7.67
C THR A 438 32.67 -28.23 8.88
N TRP A 439 33.17 -27.01 8.78
CA TRP A 439 33.00 -25.99 9.82
C TRP A 439 31.53 -25.61 10.07
N ILE A 440 30.68 -25.53 9.03
CA ILE A 440 29.21 -25.35 9.16
C ILE A 440 28.60 -26.49 9.97
N LYS A 441 28.91 -27.75 9.61
CA LYS A 441 28.42 -28.95 10.30
C LYS A 441 28.87 -29.01 11.76
N THR A 442 30.14 -28.70 12.04
CA THR A 442 30.71 -28.71 13.39
C THR A 442 30.14 -27.61 14.27
N ASN A 443 29.87 -26.42 13.71
CA ASN A 443 29.35 -25.29 14.48
C ASN A 443 27.82 -25.27 14.63
N GLY A 444 27.09 -25.99 13.78
CA GLY A 444 25.63 -26.08 13.79
C GLY A 444 24.91 -24.93 13.07
N PHE A 445 25.51 -24.37 12.01
CA PHE A 445 24.88 -23.33 11.20
C PHE A 445 23.84 -23.89 10.21
N GLY A 446 22.84 -23.09 9.81
CA GLY A 446 21.65 -23.54 9.08
C GLY A 446 21.90 -24.03 7.63
N GLY A 447 23.03 -23.67 7.03
CA GLY A 447 23.39 -24.11 5.67
C GLY A 447 24.42 -23.21 4.98
N ALA A 448 24.58 -23.42 3.67
CA ALA A 448 25.42 -22.62 2.80
C ALA A 448 24.57 -21.77 1.84
N MET A 449 25.02 -20.55 1.59
CA MET A 449 24.48 -19.62 0.60
C MET A 449 25.54 -19.40 -0.49
N VAL A 450 25.15 -19.18 -1.74
CA VAL A 450 26.07 -19.07 -2.87
C VAL A 450 25.83 -17.79 -3.66
N TRP A 451 26.87 -16.97 -3.77
CA TRP A 451 26.95 -15.87 -4.74
C TRP A 451 28.02 -16.21 -5.78
N THR A 452 27.67 -16.75 -6.95
CA THR A 452 26.34 -17.05 -7.52
C THR A 452 26.30 -18.46 -8.16
N VAL A 453 25.13 -18.93 -8.55
CA VAL A 453 25.00 -20.16 -9.35
C VAL A 453 25.66 -20.03 -10.73
N ASP A 454 25.70 -18.81 -11.27
CA ASP A 454 26.16 -18.50 -12.63
C ASP A 454 27.68 -18.30 -12.78
N MET A 455 28.48 -18.51 -11.71
CA MET A 455 29.95 -18.36 -11.73
C MET A 455 30.74 -19.62 -11.34
N ASP A 456 30.08 -20.70 -10.93
CA ASP A 456 30.69 -22.05 -10.80
C ASP A 456 30.98 -22.64 -12.20
N ASP A 457 31.69 -23.76 -12.33
CA ASP A 457 31.86 -24.47 -13.62
C ASP A 457 30.57 -25.24 -13.97
N PHE A 458 29.55 -24.48 -14.40
CA PHE A 458 28.21 -24.98 -14.67
C PHE A 458 28.11 -25.81 -15.96
N SER A 459 29.04 -25.64 -16.91
CA SER A 459 29.19 -26.55 -18.05
C SER A 459 29.88 -27.84 -17.63
N GLY A 460 30.75 -27.77 -16.63
CA GLY A 460 31.56 -28.87 -16.09
C GLY A 460 32.79 -29.17 -16.94
N THR A 461 33.27 -28.19 -17.71
CA THR A 461 34.25 -28.38 -18.79
C THR A 461 35.41 -27.39 -18.76
N VAL A 462 35.43 -26.44 -17.83
CA VAL A 462 36.45 -25.38 -17.76
C VAL A 462 37.56 -25.74 -16.80
N CYS A 463 37.23 -26.25 -15.61
CA CYS A 463 38.20 -26.59 -14.56
C CYS A 463 38.88 -27.96 -14.75
N GLY A 464 38.65 -28.66 -15.86
CA GLY A 464 39.25 -29.97 -16.16
C GLY A 464 38.71 -31.17 -15.38
N GLY A 465 37.96 -30.94 -14.28
CA GLY A 465 37.36 -32.00 -13.44
C GLY A 465 36.23 -32.81 -14.09
N ASN A 466 35.72 -32.41 -15.27
CA ASN A 466 34.61 -33.06 -15.99
C ASN A 466 33.32 -33.25 -15.16
N VAL A 467 33.06 -32.33 -14.22
CA VAL A 467 31.91 -32.35 -13.31
C VAL A 467 31.21 -31.00 -13.33
N LYS A 468 29.89 -30.98 -13.58
CA LYS A 468 29.07 -29.77 -13.52
C LYS A 468 28.92 -29.30 -12.07
N TYR A 469 29.08 -27.99 -11.85
CA TYR A 469 29.00 -27.35 -10.54
C TYR A 469 29.94 -27.99 -9.50
N PRO A 470 31.27 -27.99 -9.71
CA PRO A 470 32.22 -28.58 -8.78
C PRO A 470 32.07 -28.04 -7.36
N LEU A 471 31.90 -26.72 -7.21
CA LEU A 471 31.81 -26.04 -5.91
C LEU A 471 30.44 -26.27 -5.25
N ILE A 472 29.34 -25.91 -5.92
CA ILE A 472 27.98 -26.02 -5.35
C ILE A 472 27.59 -27.49 -5.17
N GLY A 473 28.04 -28.35 -6.08
CA GLY A 473 27.94 -29.80 -5.95
C GLY A 473 28.68 -30.34 -4.73
N ALA A 474 29.87 -29.81 -4.40
CA ALA A 474 30.59 -30.19 -3.18
C ALA A 474 29.86 -29.72 -1.92
N MET A 475 29.26 -28.52 -1.92
CA MET A 475 28.39 -28.06 -0.82
C MET A 475 27.21 -29.02 -0.60
N ARG A 476 26.55 -29.44 -1.68
CA ARG A 476 25.42 -30.37 -1.64
C ARG A 476 25.83 -31.78 -1.18
N GLU A 477 26.97 -32.26 -1.64
CA GLU A 477 27.56 -33.55 -1.26
C GLU A 477 27.91 -33.56 0.24
N GLU A 478 28.59 -32.53 0.74
CA GLU A 478 28.99 -32.42 2.15
C GLU A 478 27.83 -32.17 3.13
N LEU A 479 26.87 -31.32 2.78
CA LEU A 479 25.78 -30.92 3.69
C LEU A 479 24.53 -31.80 3.58
N ARG A 480 24.32 -32.48 2.45
CA ARG A 480 23.10 -33.29 2.21
C ARG A 480 23.37 -34.72 1.75
N GLY A 481 24.63 -35.13 1.57
CA GLY A 481 25.00 -36.50 1.18
C GLY A 481 24.64 -36.87 -0.28
N VAL A 482 24.28 -35.88 -1.11
CA VAL A 482 23.87 -36.11 -2.50
C VAL A 482 25.08 -35.94 -3.41
N SER A 483 25.65 -37.06 -3.84
CA SER A 483 26.89 -37.07 -4.63
C SER A 483 26.79 -36.30 -5.95
N ARG A 484 27.93 -35.80 -6.43
CA ARG A 484 28.08 -35.21 -7.77
C ARG A 484 28.13 -36.23 -8.91
N GLY A 485 28.47 -37.49 -8.61
CA GLY A 485 28.57 -38.56 -9.61
C GLY A 485 29.65 -39.59 -9.26
N LYS A 486 29.56 -40.81 -9.82
CA LYS A 486 30.46 -41.94 -9.47
C LYS A 486 31.93 -41.71 -9.80
N GLU A 487 32.20 -40.86 -10.79
CA GLU A 487 33.56 -40.57 -11.29
C GLU A 487 33.99 -39.14 -10.97
N ALA A 488 33.12 -38.34 -10.35
CA ALA A 488 33.40 -36.96 -9.98
C ALA A 488 34.45 -36.89 -8.86
N LYS A 489 35.55 -36.20 -9.14
CA LYS A 489 36.63 -35.90 -8.19
C LYS A 489 36.85 -34.40 -8.14
N ASP A 490 37.39 -33.93 -7.01
CA ASP A 490 37.88 -32.55 -6.90
C ASP A 490 39.16 -32.38 -7.72
N VAL A 491 39.41 -31.16 -8.22
CA VAL A 491 40.66 -30.84 -8.93
C VAL A 491 41.77 -30.58 -7.91
N ASP A 492 42.83 -31.41 -7.93
CA ASP A 492 44.01 -31.17 -7.09
C ASP A 492 44.94 -30.14 -7.74
N TRP A 493 44.58 -28.87 -7.58
CA TRP A 493 45.34 -27.73 -8.08
C TRP A 493 46.80 -27.70 -7.61
N SER A 494 47.15 -28.34 -6.49
CA SER A 494 48.54 -28.44 -6.03
C SER A 494 49.42 -29.36 -6.90
N THR A 495 48.79 -30.17 -7.76
CA THR A 495 49.45 -31.04 -8.75
C THR A 495 49.21 -30.64 -10.20
N VAL A 496 48.16 -29.85 -10.47
CA VAL A 496 47.76 -29.42 -11.83
C VAL A 496 48.34 -28.05 -12.20
N ALA A 497 48.40 -27.11 -11.27
CA ALA A 497 48.88 -25.75 -11.50
C ALA A 497 50.39 -25.62 -11.19
N ALA A 498 50.98 -24.46 -11.48
CA ALA A 498 52.36 -24.17 -11.08
C ALA A 498 52.47 -24.01 -9.55
N THR A 499 53.69 -24.16 -9.00
CA THR A 499 53.98 -23.95 -7.57
C THR A 499 55.26 -23.12 -7.40
N ILE A 500 55.30 -22.30 -6.34
CA ILE A 500 56.40 -21.35 -6.10
C ILE A 500 57.44 -21.98 -5.16
N GLN A 501 58.73 -21.88 -5.52
CA GLN A 501 59.85 -22.31 -4.68
C GLN A 501 60.47 -21.11 -3.98
N GLU A 502 60.46 -21.10 -2.65
CA GLU A 502 60.98 -19.97 -1.87
C GLU A 502 62.50 -20.00 -1.66
N LYS A 503 63.10 -18.81 -1.66
CA LYS A 503 64.44 -18.54 -1.12
C LYS A 503 64.28 -17.51 -0.01
N GLU A 504 64.84 -17.82 1.16
CA GLU A 504 64.85 -16.90 2.30
C GLU A 504 65.97 -15.86 2.15
N GLU A 505 65.65 -14.58 2.35
CA GLU A 505 66.60 -13.51 2.65
C GLU A 505 66.02 -12.61 3.76
N GLU A 506 66.81 -12.31 4.79
CA GLU A 506 66.41 -11.53 5.97
C GLU A 506 66.26 -10.02 5.67
N LYS A 507 65.46 -9.30 6.47
CA LYS A 507 65.38 -7.82 6.44
C LYS A 507 65.34 -7.18 7.83
N PRO A 508 66.01 -6.02 8.05
CA PRO A 508 66.04 -5.31 9.33
C PRO A 508 64.84 -4.35 9.55
N GLU A 509 64.77 -3.78 10.76
CA GLU A 509 63.58 -3.11 11.34
C GLU A 509 63.39 -1.60 11.01
N PRO A 510 62.15 -1.05 11.14
CA PRO A 510 61.84 0.37 10.95
C PRO A 510 61.66 1.20 12.26
N ILE A 511 61.80 2.53 12.15
CA ILE A 511 61.75 3.50 13.28
C ILE A 511 60.42 4.29 13.32
N LYS A 512 60.00 4.79 14.51
CA LYS A 512 58.80 5.64 14.73
C LYS A 512 59.13 6.96 15.46
N ILE A 513 58.33 8.00 15.22
CA ILE A 513 58.22 9.24 16.04
C ILE A 513 56.72 9.63 16.20
N SER A 514 56.37 10.35 17.26
CA SER A 514 54.98 10.59 17.75
C SER A 514 54.47 12.05 17.63
N VAL A 515 53.22 12.30 18.08
CA VAL A 515 52.49 13.58 17.94
C VAL A 515 52.30 14.32 19.28
N SER A 516 52.55 15.64 19.27
CA SER A 516 52.22 16.68 20.28
C SER A 516 52.49 18.05 19.62
N GLU A 517 51.76 19.17 19.77
CA GLU A 517 50.92 19.78 20.82
C GLU A 517 49.75 20.62 20.17
N LEU A 518 48.49 20.67 20.66
CA LEU A 518 47.90 21.35 21.85
C LEU A 518 47.42 22.83 21.69
N LEU A 519 46.19 22.99 21.15
CA LEU A 519 45.03 23.81 21.62
C LEU A 519 45.10 25.32 22.06
N SER A 520 43.93 25.98 21.85
CA SER A 520 43.41 27.25 22.48
C SER A 520 43.92 28.59 21.88
N LYS A 521 43.23 29.76 21.83
CA LYS A 521 42.19 30.49 22.65
C LYS A 521 41.44 31.53 21.72
N VAL A 522 40.31 32.25 21.97
CA VAL A 522 39.19 32.27 22.97
C VAL A 522 38.00 33.19 22.49
N GLN A 523 36.75 32.80 22.82
CA GLN A 523 35.45 33.54 23.02
C GLN A 523 34.95 34.81 22.24
N LYS A 524 33.70 34.69 21.74
CA LYS A 524 32.48 35.56 21.81
C LYS A 524 32.55 37.07 22.22
N PRO A 525 31.64 37.88 21.64
CA PRO A 525 30.57 38.53 22.46
C PRO A 525 29.12 38.21 22.00
N GLN A 526 28.10 38.91 22.53
CA GLN A 526 26.67 38.53 22.47
C GLN A 526 25.74 39.48 21.68
N LYS A 527 24.65 38.89 21.16
CA LYS A 527 23.26 39.41 20.99
C LYS A 527 23.02 40.85 20.49
N LYS A 528 22.17 40.94 19.46
CA LYS A 528 20.90 41.70 19.57
C LYS A 528 19.72 40.78 19.23
N ILE A 529 18.57 41.05 19.86
CA ILE A 529 17.28 40.41 19.57
C ILE A 529 16.40 41.48 18.95
N ILE A 530 15.73 41.18 17.84
CA ILE A 530 14.69 42.02 17.27
C ILE A 530 13.39 41.24 17.31
N LYS A 531 12.38 41.79 17.99
CA LYS A 531 11.00 41.33 17.88
C LYS A 531 10.30 42.13 16.80
N GLN A 532 9.87 41.44 15.75
CA GLN A 532 8.69 41.79 14.95
C GLN A 532 7.77 40.57 15.05
N GLY A 533 6.46 40.67 15.04
CA GLY A 533 5.60 41.82 14.72
C GLY A 533 4.26 41.25 14.26
N LEU A 534 3.70 40.34 15.06
CA LEU A 534 2.60 39.47 14.66
C LEU A 534 1.33 40.28 14.38
N ALA A 535 0.90 40.29 13.12
CA ALA A 535 -0.48 40.59 12.79
C ALA A 535 -1.38 39.51 13.41
N THR A 536 -2.37 39.93 14.19
CA THR A 536 -3.35 39.04 14.81
C THR A 536 -4.37 38.58 13.78
N VAL A 537 -4.06 37.49 13.08
CA VAL A 537 -5.07 36.65 12.43
C VAL A 537 -5.92 36.01 13.55
N GLU A 538 -7.25 35.97 13.38
CA GLU A 538 -8.15 35.21 14.25
C GLU A 538 -7.87 33.70 14.06
N LYS A 539 -6.96 33.15 14.88
CA LYS A 539 -6.42 31.80 14.68
C LYS A 539 -7.35 30.63 15.03
N ASN A 540 -8.47 30.91 15.71
CA ASN A 540 -9.32 29.90 16.35
C ASN A 540 -10.75 29.87 15.78
N SER A 541 -10.95 30.26 14.51
CA SER A 541 -12.27 30.15 13.87
C SER A 541 -12.19 29.84 12.39
N ARG A 542 -13.21 29.16 11.86
CA ARG A 542 -13.39 28.84 10.43
C ARG A 542 -14.81 29.17 9.96
N PRO A 543 -15.05 29.35 8.65
CA PRO A 543 -16.42 29.32 8.11
C PRO A 543 -17.11 27.99 8.43
N ALA A 544 -18.43 28.00 8.57
CA ALA A 544 -19.21 26.76 8.66
C ALA A 544 -19.14 25.96 7.33
N GLN A 545 -19.09 24.63 7.42
CA GLN A 545 -19.13 23.80 6.20
C GLN A 545 -20.57 23.47 5.80
N VAL A 546 -20.78 23.41 4.49
CA VAL A 546 -22.00 22.92 3.84
C VAL A 546 -21.62 21.69 3.01
N PHE A 547 -21.96 20.51 3.54
CA PHE A 547 -21.80 19.21 2.87
C PHE A 547 -23.06 18.87 2.08
N CYS A 548 -22.90 18.46 0.83
CA CYS A 548 -23.98 18.24 -0.11
C CYS A 548 -23.88 16.85 -0.73
N TYR A 549 -24.77 15.93 -0.33
CA TYR A 549 -24.80 14.59 -0.92
C TYR A 549 -25.46 14.61 -2.29
N LEU A 550 -24.82 13.94 -3.26
CA LEU A 550 -25.28 13.76 -4.63
C LEU A 550 -25.48 12.26 -4.90
N THR A 551 -26.71 11.84 -5.16
CA THR A 551 -27.02 10.42 -5.35
C THR A 551 -26.79 9.95 -6.80
N SER A 552 -26.01 8.87 -6.98
CA SER A 552 -25.63 8.34 -8.31
C SER A 552 -26.82 7.82 -9.13
N TRP A 553 -27.94 7.50 -8.47
CA TRP A 553 -29.19 7.08 -9.11
C TRP A 553 -30.12 8.25 -9.49
N SER A 554 -29.80 9.51 -9.14
CA SER A 554 -30.59 10.67 -9.51
C SER A 554 -30.74 10.86 -11.04
N VAL A 555 -29.71 10.46 -11.80
CA VAL A 555 -29.71 10.41 -13.27
C VAL A 555 -30.72 9.42 -13.86
N LYS A 556 -31.23 8.49 -13.05
CA LYS A 556 -32.16 7.42 -13.43
C LYS A 556 -33.62 7.80 -13.17
N ARG A 557 -33.90 8.94 -12.50
CA ARG A 557 -35.27 9.43 -12.25
C ARG A 557 -35.96 9.87 -13.55
N PRO A 558 -37.30 9.71 -13.65
CA PRO A 558 -38.01 9.98 -14.90
C PRO A 558 -38.19 11.48 -15.16
N GLY A 559 -37.76 11.93 -16.35
CA GLY A 559 -38.12 13.24 -16.91
C GLY A 559 -37.76 14.42 -16.00
N ALA A 560 -38.76 15.09 -15.44
CA ALA A 560 -38.59 16.36 -14.73
C ALA A 560 -37.86 16.25 -13.38
N GLY A 561 -37.79 15.06 -12.78
CA GLY A 561 -36.98 14.79 -11.58
C GLY A 561 -35.60 14.19 -11.86
N LYS A 562 -35.19 14.06 -13.13
CA LYS A 562 -33.83 13.66 -13.49
C LYS A 562 -32.87 14.79 -13.11
N PHE A 563 -31.77 14.45 -12.45
CA PHE A 563 -30.72 15.36 -12.03
C PHE A 563 -29.36 14.78 -12.45
N GLU A 564 -28.46 15.61 -12.97
CA GLU A 564 -27.12 15.23 -13.44
C GLU A 564 -26.06 16.19 -12.86
N PRO A 565 -24.76 15.81 -12.79
CA PRO A 565 -23.74 16.65 -12.14
C PRO A 565 -23.67 18.08 -12.67
N LYS A 566 -23.87 18.27 -13.98
CA LYS A 566 -23.96 19.59 -14.63
C LYS A 566 -25.02 20.53 -14.04
N ASP A 567 -26.10 20.00 -13.45
CA ASP A 567 -27.18 20.77 -12.82
C ASP A 567 -26.76 21.39 -11.48
N VAL A 568 -25.72 20.83 -10.83
CA VAL A 568 -25.20 21.29 -9.54
C VAL A 568 -24.67 22.73 -9.64
N ASP A 569 -25.14 23.58 -8.73
CA ASP A 569 -24.54 24.89 -8.49
C ASP A 569 -23.37 24.74 -7.49
N ALA A 570 -22.15 24.83 -8.03
CA ALA A 570 -20.92 24.69 -7.27
C ALA A 570 -20.68 25.81 -6.24
N GLY A 571 -21.45 26.91 -6.28
CA GLY A 571 -21.40 28.01 -5.31
C GLY A 571 -22.32 27.83 -4.10
N LEU A 572 -23.16 26.79 -4.07
CA LEU A 572 -24.10 26.52 -2.97
C LEU A 572 -23.58 25.55 -1.90
N CYS A 573 -22.44 24.90 -2.15
CA CYS A 573 -21.86 23.87 -1.29
C CYS A 573 -20.37 24.15 -1.08
N THR A 574 -19.85 23.82 0.10
CA THR A 574 -18.40 23.80 0.37
C THR A 574 -17.77 22.46 -0.03
N HIS A 575 -18.58 21.41 0.09
CA HIS A 575 -18.19 20.01 -0.05
C HIS A 575 -19.31 19.27 -0.81
N ILE A 576 -18.99 18.61 -1.92
CA ILE A 576 -19.87 17.59 -2.54
C ILE A 576 -19.47 16.21 -2.01
N VAL A 577 -20.44 15.36 -1.72
CA VAL A 577 -20.21 13.95 -1.40
C VAL A 577 -20.95 13.08 -2.42
N TYR A 578 -20.21 12.31 -3.21
CA TYR A 578 -20.81 11.40 -4.20
C TYR A 578 -21.24 10.09 -3.54
N ALA A 579 -22.55 9.78 -3.61
CA ALA A 579 -23.16 8.64 -2.95
C ALA A 579 -23.66 7.60 -3.99
N PHE A 580 -23.11 6.39 -4.09
CA PHE A 580 -22.01 5.79 -3.32
C PHE A 580 -21.12 4.92 -4.22
N ALA A 581 -19.87 4.74 -3.80
CA ALA A 581 -19.03 3.59 -4.19
C ALA A 581 -19.35 2.36 -3.33
N THR A 582 -18.81 1.20 -3.72
CA THR A 582 -19.07 -0.10 -3.08
C THR A 582 -17.78 -0.89 -2.80
N LEU A 583 -17.93 -2.10 -2.26
CA LEU A 583 -16.86 -3.07 -2.08
C LEU A 583 -17.03 -4.24 -3.05
N LYS A 584 -15.92 -4.63 -3.69
CA LYS A 584 -15.79 -5.85 -4.48
C LYS A 584 -14.48 -6.51 -4.15
N ASP A 585 -14.51 -7.80 -3.83
CA ASP A 585 -13.35 -8.55 -3.32
C ASP A 585 -12.64 -7.83 -2.14
N HIS A 586 -13.45 -7.15 -1.31
CA HIS A 586 -13.08 -6.28 -0.18
C HIS A 586 -12.25 -5.01 -0.53
N LYS A 587 -12.27 -4.58 -1.78
CA LYS A 587 -11.61 -3.35 -2.29
C LYS A 587 -12.64 -2.28 -2.65
N LEU A 588 -12.26 -1.00 -2.55
CA LEU A 588 -13.09 0.13 -3.03
C LEU A 588 -13.26 0.03 -4.56
N THR A 589 -14.49 0.19 -5.06
CA THR A 589 -14.81 0.14 -6.49
C THR A 589 -16.10 0.92 -6.78
N GLU A 590 -16.30 1.24 -8.05
CA GLU A 590 -17.50 1.75 -8.70
C GLU A 590 -18.74 0.89 -8.37
N ALA A 591 -19.90 1.51 -8.17
CA ALA A 591 -21.17 0.79 -7.98
C ALA A 591 -21.88 0.47 -9.30
N ASN A 592 -21.56 1.21 -10.38
CA ASN A 592 -22.12 1.07 -11.73
C ASN A 592 -21.00 1.24 -12.78
N GLU A 593 -21.17 0.61 -13.95
CA GLU A 593 -20.24 0.73 -15.09
C GLU A 593 -20.13 2.17 -15.64
N SER A 594 -21.07 3.06 -15.31
CA SER A 594 -21.10 4.48 -15.69
C SER A 594 -20.66 5.44 -14.59
N ASP A 595 -20.24 4.94 -13.42
CA ASP A 595 -19.76 5.82 -12.35
C ASP A 595 -18.44 6.57 -12.70
N PRO A 596 -17.49 6.03 -13.50
CA PRO A 596 -16.31 6.76 -13.93
C PRO A 596 -16.63 8.06 -14.70
N ASP A 597 -17.51 8.00 -15.70
CA ASP A 597 -17.97 9.18 -16.45
C ASP A 597 -18.63 10.23 -15.52
N MET A 598 -19.37 9.74 -14.52
CA MET A 598 -20.02 10.57 -13.50
C MET A 598 -19.03 11.17 -12.51
N TYR A 599 -17.92 10.49 -12.19
CA TYR A 599 -16.85 11.04 -11.37
C TYR A 599 -16.19 12.21 -12.09
N ASP A 600 -15.83 12.05 -13.37
CA ASP A 600 -15.24 13.12 -14.19
C ASP A 600 -16.18 14.34 -14.28
N GLU A 601 -17.48 14.14 -14.56
CA GLU A 601 -18.47 15.24 -14.57
C GLU A 601 -18.60 15.96 -13.22
N VAL A 602 -18.46 15.25 -12.09
CA VAL A 602 -18.53 15.85 -10.74
C VAL A 602 -17.24 16.56 -10.38
N ILE A 603 -16.08 15.98 -10.69
CA ILE A 603 -14.76 16.60 -10.48
C ILE A 603 -14.63 17.91 -11.29
N ALA A 604 -15.21 17.97 -12.48
CA ALA A 604 -15.29 19.18 -13.31
C ALA A 604 -16.07 20.34 -12.65
N LEU A 605 -16.85 20.13 -11.58
CA LEU A 605 -17.45 21.23 -10.82
C LEU A 605 -16.41 22.17 -10.19
N ARG A 606 -15.16 21.71 -10.00
CA ARG A 606 -14.04 22.56 -9.58
C ARG A 606 -13.67 23.65 -10.60
N GLU A 607 -14.03 23.50 -11.88
CA GLU A 607 -13.87 24.57 -12.87
C GLU A 607 -14.78 25.78 -12.58
N LYS A 608 -15.94 25.53 -11.94
CA LYS A 608 -16.88 26.57 -11.51
C LYS A 608 -16.52 27.13 -10.12
N ASN A 609 -16.00 26.29 -9.21
CA ASN A 609 -15.56 26.67 -7.87
C ASN A 609 -14.25 25.92 -7.49
N PRO A 610 -13.07 26.53 -7.67
CA PRO A 610 -11.78 25.88 -7.41
C PRO A 610 -11.51 25.48 -5.95
N ASP A 611 -12.26 26.03 -4.99
CA ASP A 611 -12.15 25.68 -3.57
C ASP A 611 -13.05 24.49 -3.18
N LEU A 612 -13.93 24.04 -4.09
CA LEU A 612 -14.91 22.97 -3.83
C LEU A 612 -14.23 21.64 -3.52
N GLN A 613 -14.42 21.16 -2.29
CA GLN A 613 -14.00 19.82 -1.91
C GLN A 613 -15.01 18.79 -2.43
N ILE A 614 -14.53 17.65 -2.90
CA ILE A 614 -15.35 16.57 -3.48
C ILE A 614 -14.89 15.25 -2.88
N LEU A 615 -15.75 14.61 -2.11
CA LEU A 615 -15.50 13.33 -1.45
C LEU A 615 -16.32 12.22 -2.12
N LEU A 616 -15.81 10.99 -2.01
CA LEU A 616 -16.53 9.79 -2.38
C LEU A 616 -17.08 9.12 -1.11
N ALA A 617 -18.37 8.82 -1.04
CA ALA A 617 -18.93 8.02 0.03
C ALA A 617 -18.91 6.54 -0.29
N ILE A 618 -18.58 5.70 0.69
CA ILE A 618 -18.72 4.24 0.63
C ILE A 618 -19.71 3.78 1.70
N GLY A 619 -20.72 3.01 1.29
CA GLY A 619 -21.67 2.38 2.20
C GLY A 619 -23.14 2.77 1.96
N GLY A 620 -23.82 3.19 3.02
CA GLY A 620 -25.23 3.57 3.04
C GLY A 620 -26.21 2.38 3.14
N TRP A 621 -27.50 2.71 3.29
CA TRP A 621 -28.57 1.78 3.67
C TRP A 621 -28.64 0.48 2.84
N ALA A 622 -28.50 0.59 1.52
CA ALA A 622 -28.58 -0.54 0.61
C ALA A 622 -27.35 -1.49 0.68
N PHE A 623 -26.23 -0.98 1.17
CA PHE A 623 -24.98 -1.71 1.39
C PHE A 623 -24.96 -2.38 2.77
N GLY A 624 -25.41 -1.65 3.79
CA GLY A 624 -25.62 -2.15 5.14
C GLY A 624 -24.33 -2.59 5.85
N SER A 625 -24.50 -3.37 6.93
CA SER A 625 -23.40 -3.64 7.88
C SER A 625 -22.49 -4.80 7.48
N THR A 626 -22.95 -5.74 6.65
CA THR A 626 -22.24 -7.00 6.40
C THR A 626 -20.90 -6.82 5.69
N PRO A 627 -20.78 -6.02 4.60
CA PRO A 627 -19.51 -5.88 3.90
C PRO A 627 -18.44 -5.19 4.76
N PHE A 628 -18.82 -4.23 5.61
CA PHE A 628 -17.92 -3.62 6.59
C PHE A 628 -17.46 -4.59 7.69
N LYS A 629 -18.36 -5.44 8.22
CA LYS A 629 -18.00 -6.52 9.15
C LYS A 629 -17.00 -7.49 8.52
N GLU A 630 -17.25 -7.90 7.28
CA GLU A 630 -16.33 -8.77 6.55
C GLU A 630 -14.98 -8.09 6.29
N LEU A 631 -14.97 -6.84 5.81
CA LEU A 631 -13.76 -6.05 5.59
C LEU A 631 -12.89 -5.96 6.85
N THR A 632 -13.49 -5.60 7.99
CA THR A 632 -12.79 -5.33 9.25
C THR A 632 -12.51 -6.58 10.10
N SER A 633 -13.13 -7.73 9.79
CA SER A 633 -12.86 -9.01 10.48
C SER A 633 -11.42 -9.53 10.32
N ASN A 634 -10.69 -9.05 9.31
CA ASN A 634 -9.28 -9.37 9.11
C ASN A 634 -8.46 -8.07 8.91
N VAL A 635 -7.48 -7.83 9.80
CA VAL A 635 -6.61 -6.64 9.75
C VAL A 635 -5.84 -6.54 8.43
N PHE A 636 -5.45 -7.66 7.81
CA PHE A 636 -4.77 -7.65 6.50
C PHE A 636 -5.68 -7.14 5.39
N ARG A 637 -6.95 -7.55 5.41
CA ARG A 637 -8.00 -7.16 4.45
C ARG A 637 -8.39 -5.69 4.63
N MET A 638 -8.56 -5.26 5.88
CA MET A 638 -8.80 -3.86 6.26
C MET A 638 -7.64 -2.94 5.81
N ASN A 639 -6.39 -3.33 6.08
CA ASN A 639 -5.23 -2.57 5.62
C ASN A 639 -5.12 -2.55 4.09
N GLN A 640 -5.39 -3.67 3.40
CA GLN A 640 -5.38 -3.71 1.94
C GLN A 640 -6.37 -2.69 1.34
N PHE A 641 -7.60 -2.66 1.84
CA PHE A 641 -8.60 -1.66 1.49
C PHE A 641 -8.09 -0.23 1.72
N VAL A 642 -7.45 0.05 2.86
CA VAL A 642 -6.91 1.38 3.18
C VAL A 642 -5.92 1.88 2.12
N TYR A 643 -5.00 1.03 1.63
CA TYR A 643 -4.03 1.45 0.61
C TYR A 643 -4.63 1.51 -0.79
N GLU A 644 -5.49 0.56 -1.17
CA GLU A 644 -6.13 0.59 -2.49
C GLU A 644 -7.18 1.71 -2.62
N ALA A 645 -7.85 2.09 -1.51
CA ALA A 645 -8.73 3.26 -1.49
C ALA A 645 -7.97 4.57 -1.72
N ILE A 646 -6.75 4.71 -1.20
CA ILE A 646 -5.91 5.90 -1.48
C ILE A 646 -5.60 6.01 -2.97
N GLU A 647 -5.26 4.89 -3.62
CA GLU A 647 -4.97 4.89 -5.06
C GLU A 647 -6.22 5.24 -5.88
N PHE A 648 -7.35 4.60 -5.59
CA PHE A 648 -8.65 4.91 -6.22
C PHE A 648 -9.06 6.38 -6.08
N LEU A 649 -8.93 6.94 -4.86
CA LEU A 649 -9.27 8.35 -4.59
C LEU A 649 -8.31 9.32 -5.30
N ARG A 650 -7.03 8.98 -5.44
CA ARG A 650 -6.05 9.83 -6.15
C ARG A 650 -6.21 9.74 -7.67
N ASP A 651 -6.47 8.56 -8.22
CA ASP A 651 -6.68 8.36 -9.66
C ASP A 651 -7.94 9.08 -10.14
N TYR A 652 -9.06 8.99 -9.39
CA TYR A 652 -10.28 9.78 -9.64
C TYR A 652 -10.29 11.17 -8.98
N GLN A 653 -9.13 11.67 -8.52
CA GLN A 653 -8.92 13.03 -8.02
C GLN A 653 -9.85 13.51 -6.88
N PHE A 654 -10.42 12.61 -6.07
CA PHE A 654 -11.24 12.95 -4.90
C PHE A 654 -10.39 13.61 -3.79
N ASN A 655 -10.99 14.56 -3.07
CA ASN A 655 -10.38 15.19 -1.89
C ASN A 655 -10.43 14.30 -0.64
N GLY A 656 -11.21 13.22 -0.62
CA GLY A 656 -11.37 12.38 0.57
C GLY A 656 -12.45 11.31 0.47
N LEU A 657 -12.61 10.58 1.57
CA LEU A 657 -13.55 9.45 1.72
C LEU A 657 -14.56 9.73 2.84
N ASP A 658 -15.84 9.48 2.58
CA ASP A 658 -16.90 9.44 3.59
C ASP A 658 -17.30 7.98 3.88
N VAL A 659 -17.32 7.57 5.15
CA VAL A 659 -17.53 6.16 5.55
C VAL A 659 -18.89 5.98 6.22
N ASP A 660 -19.88 5.60 5.42
CA ASP A 660 -21.29 5.44 5.81
C ASP A 660 -21.62 3.98 6.18
N TRP A 661 -21.20 3.57 7.38
CA TRP A 661 -21.53 2.25 7.91
C TRP A 661 -22.88 2.29 8.64
N GLU A 662 -23.93 1.83 7.97
CA GLU A 662 -25.27 1.60 8.56
C GLU A 662 -25.46 0.14 9.02
N TYR A 663 -25.43 -0.22 10.31
CA TYR A 663 -24.83 0.47 11.45
C TYR A 663 -23.95 -0.51 12.21
N PRO A 664 -22.79 -0.11 12.75
CA PRO A 664 -22.01 -0.95 13.66
C PRO A 664 -22.86 -1.25 14.92
N ARG A 665 -22.83 -2.49 15.41
CA ARG A 665 -23.58 -2.95 16.60
C ARG A 665 -22.79 -3.99 17.39
N GLY A 666 -22.54 -3.69 18.66
CA GLY A 666 -21.78 -4.53 19.58
C GLY A 666 -20.32 -4.07 19.72
N ALA A 667 -19.62 -4.64 20.72
CA ALA A 667 -18.26 -4.23 21.07
C ALA A 667 -17.25 -4.47 19.94
N ASP A 668 -17.40 -5.58 19.20
CA ASP A 668 -16.50 -5.94 18.11
C ASP A 668 -16.61 -4.96 16.94
N ASP A 669 -17.84 -4.69 16.46
CA ASP A 669 -18.12 -3.67 15.44
C ASP A 669 -17.63 -2.27 15.86
N ARG A 670 -17.89 -1.87 17.11
CA ARG A 670 -17.46 -0.57 17.65
C ARG A 670 -15.94 -0.40 17.60
N LYS A 671 -15.20 -1.45 17.97
CA LYS A 671 -13.74 -1.45 17.89
C LYS A 671 -13.26 -1.49 16.44
N ALA A 672 -13.88 -2.32 15.61
CA ALA A 672 -13.55 -2.49 14.19
C ALA A 672 -13.72 -1.19 13.39
N TYR A 673 -14.78 -0.41 13.66
CA TYR A 673 -15.00 0.89 13.03
C TYR A 673 -13.95 1.93 13.46
N VAL A 674 -13.61 1.98 14.75
CA VAL A 674 -12.47 2.77 15.26
C VAL A 674 -11.17 2.40 14.55
N ASP A 675 -10.87 1.10 14.42
CA ASP A 675 -9.65 0.63 13.78
C ASP A 675 -9.58 0.99 12.29
N LEU A 676 -10.69 0.87 11.56
CA LEU A 676 -10.80 1.27 10.16
C LEU A 676 -10.52 2.76 9.96
N LEU A 677 -11.20 3.63 10.73
CA LEU A 677 -11.01 5.08 10.64
C LEU A 677 -9.59 5.50 11.06
N ARG A 678 -9.01 4.82 12.06
CA ARG A 678 -7.65 5.04 12.54
C ARG A 678 -6.59 4.66 11.49
N GLU A 679 -6.71 3.52 10.83
CA GLU A 679 -5.75 3.13 9.77
C GLU A 679 -5.93 3.99 8.50
N LEU A 680 -7.17 4.27 8.07
CA LEU A 680 -7.44 5.24 7.00
C LEU A 680 -6.75 6.57 7.27
N ARG A 681 -6.93 7.12 8.48
CA ARG A 681 -6.34 8.40 8.88
C ARG A 681 -4.81 8.37 8.85
N VAL A 682 -4.19 7.33 9.44
CA VAL A 682 -2.74 7.20 9.50
C VAL A 682 -2.14 7.01 8.09
N ALA A 683 -2.84 6.32 7.20
CA ALA A 683 -2.41 6.14 5.82
C ALA A 683 -2.58 7.43 5.00
N PHE A 684 -3.69 8.16 5.11
CA PHE A 684 -3.90 9.46 4.46
C PHE A 684 -2.83 10.48 4.88
N GLU A 685 -2.48 10.51 6.18
CA GLU A 685 -1.39 11.35 6.67
C GLU A 685 0.00 10.89 6.24
N GLY A 686 0.21 9.58 6.07
CA GLY A 686 1.47 9.03 5.58
C GLY A 686 1.67 9.28 4.09
N GLU A 687 0.61 9.18 3.29
CA GLU A 687 0.61 9.50 1.86
C GLU A 687 0.93 10.97 1.63
N ALA A 688 0.20 11.90 2.25
CA ALA A 688 0.42 13.34 2.10
C ALA A 688 1.85 13.78 2.42
N LYS A 689 2.45 13.18 3.47
CA LYS A 689 3.86 13.42 3.87
C LYS A 689 4.88 12.81 2.89
N THR A 690 4.46 11.86 2.05
CA THR A 690 5.31 11.14 1.09
C THR A 690 5.17 11.68 -0.35
N SER A 691 3.96 12.08 -0.75
CA SER A 691 3.65 12.62 -2.09
C SER A 691 3.74 14.14 -2.17
N GLY A 692 3.65 14.84 -1.03
CA GLY A 692 3.54 16.30 -0.97
C GLY A 692 2.15 16.85 -1.31
N GLN A 693 1.17 15.99 -1.62
CA GLN A 693 -0.19 16.43 -1.93
C GLN A 693 -0.98 16.85 -0.67
N PRO A 694 -2.03 17.68 -0.82
CA PRO A 694 -2.97 17.94 0.27
C PRO A 694 -3.56 16.63 0.80
N ARG A 695 -3.60 16.48 2.13
CA ARG A 695 -4.07 15.26 2.80
C ARG A 695 -5.53 14.99 2.47
N LEU A 696 -5.84 13.76 2.09
CA LEU A 696 -7.21 13.29 1.92
C LEU A 696 -8.04 13.51 3.20
N LEU A 697 -9.23 14.09 3.04
CA LEU A 697 -10.23 14.24 4.09
C LEU A 697 -10.85 12.88 4.44
N LEU A 698 -11.19 12.69 5.72
CA LEU A 698 -11.90 11.51 6.19
C LEU A 698 -13.15 11.93 6.96
N THR A 699 -14.33 11.60 6.46
CA THR A 699 -15.62 11.91 7.11
C THR A 699 -16.46 10.65 7.30
N ALA A 700 -17.59 10.76 7.99
CA ALA A 700 -18.56 9.69 8.10
C ALA A 700 -19.98 10.22 8.29
N ALA A 701 -20.93 9.64 7.57
CA ALA A 701 -22.34 9.66 7.92
C ALA A 701 -22.60 8.81 9.18
N VAL A 702 -23.38 9.34 10.12
CA VAL A 702 -23.61 8.71 11.43
C VAL A 702 -25.06 8.90 11.91
N PRO A 703 -25.63 7.96 12.70
CA PRO A 703 -27.04 8.00 13.07
C PRO A 703 -27.37 9.10 14.07
N ALA A 704 -28.56 9.69 13.93
CA ALA A 704 -29.19 10.49 14.99
C ALA A 704 -29.74 9.65 16.15
N SER A 705 -29.98 8.34 15.97
CA SER A 705 -30.55 7.47 17.02
C SER A 705 -29.59 7.24 18.19
N PHE A 706 -29.99 7.69 19.38
CA PHE A 706 -29.24 7.49 20.64
C PHE A 706 -28.97 6.01 20.96
N GLU A 707 -29.84 5.10 20.50
CA GLU A 707 -29.66 3.66 20.67
C GLU A 707 -28.57 3.11 19.76
N ALA A 708 -28.48 3.59 18.51
CA ALA A 708 -27.44 3.21 17.57
C ALA A 708 -26.07 3.73 18.01
N ILE A 709 -25.99 4.98 18.47
CA ILE A 709 -24.76 5.57 19.04
C ILE A 709 -24.27 4.70 20.20
N ALA A 710 -25.12 4.42 21.19
CA ALA A 710 -24.77 3.62 22.36
C ALA A 710 -24.40 2.16 22.03
N ALA A 711 -24.99 1.58 20.98
CA ALA A 711 -24.74 0.20 20.57
C ALA A 711 -23.47 0.02 19.72
N GLY A 712 -23.03 1.05 18.99
CA GLY A 712 -22.07 0.90 17.89
C GLY A 712 -20.87 1.84 17.88
N TYR A 713 -20.91 2.98 18.56
CA TYR A 713 -19.95 4.07 18.31
C TYR A 713 -19.07 4.37 19.52
N ASP A 714 -17.79 4.65 19.26
CA ASP A 714 -16.84 5.18 20.25
C ASP A 714 -16.56 6.65 19.94
N VAL A 715 -17.51 7.50 20.31
CA VAL A 715 -17.58 8.91 19.87
C VAL A 715 -16.31 9.72 20.17
N PRO A 716 -15.67 9.64 21.36
CA PRO A 716 -14.42 10.35 21.63
C PRO A 716 -13.23 9.83 20.82
N GLU A 717 -13.25 8.56 20.42
CA GLU A 717 -12.14 7.91 19.70
C GLU A 717 -12.23 8.19 18.20
N ILE A 718 -13.40 8.05 17.57
CA ILE A 718 -13.57 8.37 16.13
C ILE A 718 -13.35 9.86 15.83
N SER A 719 -13.67 10.75 16.79
CA SER A 719 -13.46 12.21 16.68
C SER A 719 -11.98 12.62 16.53
N LYS A 720 -11.05 11.71 16.85
CA LYS A 720 -9.60 11.89 16.68
C LYS A 720 -9.11 11.61 15.26
N TYR A 721 -9.92 10.94 14.43
CA TYR A 721 -9.52 10.46 13.10
C TYR A 721 -10.32 11.12 11.99
N LEU A 722 -11.63 11.24 12.17
CA LEU A 722 -12.53 11.99 11.31
C LEU A 722 -12.18 13.49 11.31
N ASP A 723 -12.32 14.16 10.17
CA ASP A 723 -12.27 15.61 10.04
C ASP A 723 -13.65 16.23 10.32
N PHE A 724 -14.73 15.63 9.81
CA PHE A 724 -16.12 16.00 10.06
C PHE A 724 -17.01 14.77 10.29
N ILE A 725 -18.12 14.98 11.00
CA ILE A 725 -19.09 13.96 11.42
C ILE A 725 -20.47 14.39 10.91
N ASN A 726 -21.02 13.67 9.94
CA ASN A 726 -22.26 14.01 9.24
C ASN A 726 -23.45 13.34 9.95
N VAL A 727 -24.10 14.04 10.88
CA VAL A 727 -25.19 13.45 11.69
C VAL A 727 -26.50 13.49 10.91
N MET A 728 -27.07 12.32 10.64
CA MET A 728 -28.33 12.15 9.88
C MET A 728 -29.56 12.50 10.73
N THR A 729 -29.76 13.79 11.05
CA THR A 729 -30.88 14.32 11.87
C THR A 729 -32.19 14.47 11.09
N TYR A 730 -32.61 13.40 10.45
CA TYR A 730 -33.85 13.24 9.69
C TYR A 730 -34.29 11.76 9.78
N ASP A 731 -35.39 11.38 9.10
CA ASP A 731 -36.00 10.04 9.21
C ASP A 731 -36.35 9.64 10.66
N PHE A 732 -36.66 10.62 11.52
CA PHE A 732 -37.11 10.37 12.89
C PHE A 732 -38.48 9.66 12.93
N HIS A 733 -39.34 9.99 11.96
CA HIS A 733 -40.68 9.42 11.80
C HIS A 733 -40.95 9.09 10.32
N GLY A 734 -41.73 8.04 10.07
CA GLY A 734 -41.99 7.58 8.71
C GLY A 734 -42.90 6.36 8.62
N GLN A 735 -43.09 5.85 7.41
CA GLN A 735 -44.12 4.83 7.08
C GLN A 735 -44.01 3.47 7.79
N TRP A 736 -42.95 3.24 8.57
CA TRP A 736 -42.82 2.10 9.48
C TRP A 736 -43.72 2.23 10.72
N GLU A 737 -44.18 3.44 11.05
CA GLU A 737 -45.08 3.74 12.17
C GLU A 737 -46.57 3.62 11.81
N ARG A 738 -47.44 3.78 12.82
CA ARG A 738 -48.91 3.76 12.68
C ARG A 738 -49.57 5.07 13.11
N GLN A 739 -48.77 6.12 13.21
CA GLN A 739 -49.16 7.50 13.49
C GLN A 739 -48.33 8.41 12.57
N VAL A 740 -48.85 9.57 12.20
CA VAL A 740 -48.07 10.57 11.45
C VAL A 740 -47.08 11.26 12.39
N GLY A 741 -45.87 11.50 11.91
CA GLY A 741 -44.81 12.17 12.63
C GLY A 741 -43.91 12.94 11.67
N HIS A 742 -43.26 13.98 12.16
CA HIS A 742 -42.45 14.85 11.32
C HIS A 742 -41.10 14.21 10.95
N ASN A 743 -40.62 14.42 9.72
CA ASN A 743 -39.35 13.85 9.23
C ASN A 743 -38.14 14.27 10.10
N SER A 744 -38.09 15.56 10.43
CA SER A 744 -36.91 16.27 10.95
C SER A 744 -37.24 17.33 12.01
N PRO A 745 -38.10 17.08 13.01
CA PRO A 745 -38.53 18.10 13.96
C PRO A 745 -37.35 18.66 14.76
N LEU A 746 -37.27 19.98 14.88
CA LEU A 746 -36.18 20.63 15.62
C LEU A 746 -36.30 20.34 17.12
N PHE A 747 -37.51 20.52 17.66
CA PHE A 747 -37.86 20.32 19.06
C PHE A 747 -39.01 19.32 19.23
N PRO A 748 -39.20 18.75 20.43
CA PRO A 748 -40.26 17.76 20.66
C PRO A 748 -41.59 18.43 21.01
N LEU A 749 -42.72 17.78 20.67
CA LEU A 749 -44.01 18.15 21.22
C LEU A 749 -44.01 18.02 22.74
N ASP A 750 -44.73 18.90 23.43
CA ASP A 750 -44.82 18.88 24.89
C ASP A 750 -45.63 17.68 25.40
N SER A 751 -46.58 17.23 24.56
CA SER A 751 -47.40 16.02 24.75
C SER A 751 -46.68 14.70 24.43
N ALA A 752 -45.51 14.72 23.80
CA ALA A 752 -44.82 13.51 23.36
C ALA A 752 -44.27 12.67 24.51
N SER A 753 -44.19 11.35 24.30
CA SER A 753 -43.60 10.42 25.27
C SER A 753 -42.10 10.66 25.48
N ASN A 754 -41.56 10.26 26.65
CA ASN A 754 -40.12 10.34 26.96
C ASN A 754 -39.19 9.62 25.97
N TYR A 755 -39.72 8.79 25.07
CA TYR A 755 -38.99 8.22 23.94
C TYR A 755 -39.04 9.16 22.72
N GLN A 756 -40.24 9.58 22.30
CA GLN A 756 -40.44 10.52 21.20
C GLN A 756 -39.77 11.88 21.45
N LYS A 757 -39.67 12.36 22.70
CA LYS A 757 -38.93 13.59 23.04
C LYS A 757 -37.42 13.52 22.72
N LYS A 758 -36.90 12.36 22.29
CA LYS A 758 -35.53 12.15 21.82
C LYS A 758 -35.37 12.05 20.30
N LEU A 759 -36.48 12.04 19.56
CA LEU A 759 -36.50 11.88 18.10
C LEU A 759 -36.55 13.27 17.43
N THR A 760 -35.52 14.08 17.69
CA THR A 760 -35.45 15.48 17.27
C THR A 760 -34.03 15.90 16.93
N VAL A 761 -33.89 16.90 16.06
CA VAL A 761 -32.59 17.46 15.67
C VAL A 761 -31.80 17.92 16.90
N ASP A 762 -32.46 18.64 17.82
CA ASP A 762 -31.84 19.14 19.05
C ASP A 762 -31.33 18.01 19.96
N TYR A 763 -32.17 17.01 20.27
CA TYR A 763 -31.76 15.92 21.17
C TYR A 763 -30.59 15.13 20.57
N SER A 764 -30.67 14.78 19.29
CA SER A 764 -29.65 13.95 18.63
C SER A 764 -28.31 14.67 18.51
N ALA A 765 -28.30 15.96 18.17
CA ALA A 765 -27.07 16.76 18.15
C ALA A 765 -26.46 16.90 19.56
N ARG A 766 -27.29 17.15 20.59
CA ARG A 766 -26.83 17.21 21.99
C ARG A 766 -26.33 15.85 22.51
N GLU A 767 -26.93 14.73 22.11
CA GLU A 767 -26.48 13.39 22.50
C GLU A 767 -25.09 13.10 21.92
N TRP A 768 -24.80 13.45 20.66
CA TRP A 768 -23.45 13.34 20.09
C TRP A 768 -22.40 14.15 20.89
N VAL A 769 -22.70 15.41 21.23
CA VAL A 769 -21.82 16.23 22.08
C VAL A 769 -21.63 15.60 23.46
N LYS A 770 -22.71 15.13 24.08
CA LYS A 770 -22.72 14.46 25.40
C LYS A 770 -21.93 13.14 25.42
N GLN A 771 -21.83 12.44 24.30
CA GLN A 771 -20.96 11.26 24.13
C GLN A 771 -19.50 11.63 23.82
N GLY A 772 -19.18 12.92 23.62
CA GLY A 772 -17.83 13.44 23.49
C GLY A 772 -17.43 13.91 22.09
N ALA A 773 -18.38 14.15 21.17
CA ALA A 773 -18.07 14.75 19.88
C ALA A 773 -17.83 16.27 20.00
N PRO A 774 -16.75 16.81 19.42
CA PRO A 774 -16.52 18.26 19.35
C PRO A 774 -17.61 18.95 18.51
N LYS A 775 -18.23 20.01 19.04
CA LYS A 775 -19.31 20.75 18.37
C LYS A 775 -18.89 21.26 17.00
N GLU A 776 -17.65 21.74 16.89
CA GLU A 776 -17.07 22.27 15.66
C GLU A 776 -16.76 21.21 14.59
N LYS A 777 -16.99 19.93 14.88
CA LYS A 777 -16.81 18.81 13.93
C LYS A 777 -18.12 18.12 13.56
N LEU A 778 -19.21 18.38 14.30
CA LEU A 778 -20.56 17.91 13.96
C LEU A 778 -21.17 18.78 12.86
N LEU A 779 -21.60 18.14 11.78
CA LEU A 779 -22.38 18.73 10.70
C LEU A 779 -23.81 18.16 10.79
N ILE A 780 -24.80 19.04 10.93
CA ILE A 780 -26.18 18.66 11.23
C ILE A 780 -26.98 18.42 9.95
N GLY A 781 -27.64 17.26 9.86
CA GLY A 781 -28.39 16.80 8.69
C GLY A 781 -29.67 17.59 8.41
N MET A 782 -29.78 18.17 7.22
CA MET A 782 -30.94 18.90 6.70
C MET A 782 -31.52 18.13 5.51
N PRO A 783 -32.77 17.62 5.59
CA PRO A 783 -33.39 16.90 4.49
C PRO A 783 -34.01 17.85 3.47
N THR A 784 -33.83 17.57 2.18
CA THR A 784 -34.53 18.23 1.06
C THR A 784 -35.76 17.44 0.60
N TYR A 785 -36.37 16.72 1.53
CA TYR A 785 -37.47 15.79 1.31
C TYR A 785 -38.36 15.69 2.56
N GLY A 786 -39.55 15.14 2.38
CA GLY A 786 -40.50 14.84 3.45
C GLY A 786 -40.88 13.37 3.52
N ARG A 787 -41.25 12.93 4.72
CA ARG A 787 -41.85 11.61 4.97
C ARG A 787 -43.37 11.75 4.97
N SER A 788 -44.04 10.90 4.21
CA SER A 788 -45.48 11.02 3.91
C SER A 788 -46.28 9.82 4.42
N PHE A 789 -47.57 10.04 4.68
CA PHE A 789 -48.46 9.07 5.32
C PHE A 789 -49.86 9.11 4.70
N THR A 790 -50.57 7.97 4.77
CA THR A 790 -52.01 7.88 4.47
C THR A 790 -52.80 7.76 5.79
N LEU A 791 -53.46 8.85 6.19
CA LEU A 791 -54.31 8.97 7.39
C LEU A 791 -55.43 7.93 7.40
N VAL A 792 -55.76 7.39 8.58
CA VAL A 792 -56.93 6.52 8.78
C VAL A 792 -58.24 7.32 8.77
N ASN A 793 -58.19 8.58 9.20
CA ASN A 793 -59.34 9.47 9.27
C ASN A 793 -58.93 10.90 8.87
N GLN A 794 -59.58 11.45 7.84
CA GLN A 794 -59.27 12.77 7.27
C GLN A 794 -59.58 13.95 8.22
N THR A 795 -60.30 13.69 9.33
CA THR A 795 -60.54 14.68 10.41
C THR A 795 -59.52 14.61 11.54
N GLN A 796 -58.52 13.72 11.45
CA GLN A 796 -57.41 13.60 12.39
C GLN A 796 -56.12 13.74 11.58
N PHE A 797 -55.56 14.96 11.56
CA PHE A 797 -54.42 15.34 10.72
C PHE A 797 -53.22 15.90 11.51
N ASP A 798 -53.39 16.18 12.80
CA ASP A 798 -52.31 16.66 13.67
C ASP A 798 -51.27 15.56 13.92
N ILE A 799 -50.07 15.96 14.38
CA ILE A 799 -48.97 15.03 14.66
C ILE A 799 -49.39 14.03 15.75
N GLY A 800 -49.12 12.74 15.52
CA GLY A 800 -49.64 11.63 16.31
C GLY A 800 -50.97 11.03 15.81
N ALA A 801 -51.64 11.64 14.81
CA ALA A 801 -52.87 11.09 14.24
C ALA A 801 -52.67 9.71 13.57
N PRO A 802 -53.63 8.77 13.66
CA PRO A 802 -53.45 7.40 13.16
C PRO A 802 -53.22 7.32 11.64
N ALA A 803 -52.18 6.58 11.24
CA ALA A 803 -51.79 6.35 9.86
C ALA A 803 -51.92 4.87 9.46
N SER A 804 -52.45 4.62 8.26
CA SER A 804 -52.59 3.28 7.68
C SER A 804 -51.28 2.73 7.11
N GLY A 805 -50.35 3.63 6.74
CA GLY A 805 -49.05 3.37 6.15
C GLY A 805 -48.51 4.64 5.49
N GLY A 806 -47.55 4.50 4.57
CA GLY A 806 -46.98 5.60 3.80
C GLY A 806 -48.01 6.34 2.94
N GLY A 807 -47.66 7.57 2.56
CA GLY A 807 -48.39 8.34 1.55
C GLY A 807 -48.22 7.74 0.16
N LEU A 808 -49.10 8.14 -0.77
CA LEU A 808 -49.01 7.75 -2.17
C LEU A 808 -47.64 8.18 -2.77
N PRO A 809 -47.03 7.34 -3.64
CA PRO A 809 -45.70 7.60 -4.17
C PRO A 809 -45.65 8.87 -5.03
N GLY A 810 -44.53 9.59 -4.92
CA GLY A 810 -44.23 10.74 -5.76
C GLY A 810 -44.12 10.39 -7.25
N LYS A 811 -44.39 11.36 -8.13
CA LYS A 811 -44.38 11.18 -9.59
C LYS A 811 -42.98 10.84 -10.15
N PHE A 812 -41.93 11.21 -9.42
CA PHE A 812 -40.53 11.16 -9.85
C PHE A 812 -39.64 10.38 -8.89
N THR A 813 -39.89 10.46 -7.58
CA THR A 813 -39.27 9.56 -6.58
C THR A 813 -39.85 8.15 -6.66
N ASN A 814 -41.16 8.03 -6.90
CA ASN A 814 -41.89 6.75 -7.03
C ASN A 814 -41.76 5.81 -5.80
N GLU A 815 -41.41 6.36 -4.63
CA GLU A 815 -41.38 5.66 -3.35
C GLU A 815 -42.62 6.03 -2.53
N ALA A 816 -43.36 5.04 -2.02
CA ALA A 816 -44.47 5.31 -1.09
C ALA A 816 -43.91 5.77 0.26
N GLY A 817 -44.57 6.72 0.91
CA GLY A 817 -44.11 7.28 2.19
C GLY A 817 -42.95 8.28 2.11
N PHE A 818 -42.58 8.74 0.90
CA PHE A 818 -41.46 9.64 0.65
C PHE A 818 -41.81 10.62 -0.48
N LEU A 819 -41.43 11.90 -0.33
CA LEU A 819 -41.61 12.92 -1.38
C LEU A 819 -40.41 13.89 -1.37
N SER A 820 -39.84 14.16 -2.54
CA SER A 820 -38.82 15.22 -2.73
C SER A 820 -39.44 16.63 -2.60
N TYR A 821 -38.64 17.68 -2.35
CA TYR A 821 -39.19 19.02 -2.16
C TYR A 821 -39.99 19.52 -3.38
N TYR A 822 -39.49 19.28 -4.60
CA TYR A 822 -40.24 19.64 -5.82
C TYR A 822 -41.55 18.85 -6.01
N GLU A 823 -41.70 17.67 -5.39
CA GLU A 823 -42.98 16.94 -5.32
C GLU A 823 -43.89 17.46 -4.22
N ILE A 824 -43.33 17.96 -3.11
CA ILE A 824 -44.08 18.63 -2.05
C ILE A 824 -44.62 19.98 -2.55
N CYS A 825 -43.84 20.77 -3.30
CA CYS A 825 -44.35 21.95 -4.01
C CYS A 825 -45.52 21.60 -4.94
N ALA A 826 -45.40 20.50 -5.70
CA ALA A 826 -46.48 20.01 -6.56
C ALA A 826 -47.69 19.46 -5.77
N PHE A 827 -47.49 19.01 -4.54
CA PHE A 827 -48.57 18.65 -3.62
C PHE A 827 -49.26 19.90 -3.06
N LEU A 828 -48.50 20.92 -2.65
CA LEU A 828 -49.01 22.19 -2.11
C LEU A 828 -49.80 23.00 -3.15
N GLY A 829 -49.34 23.02 -4.41
CA GLY A 829 -49.95 23.75 -5.51
C GLY A 829 -51.29 23.19 -6.04
N VAL A 830 -51.99 22.37 -5.26
CA VAL A 830 -53.29 21.77 -5.61
C VAL A 830 -54.38 22.26 -4.64
N ASP A 831 -55.53 22.66 -5.19
CA ASP A 831 -56.67 23.17 -4.42
C ASP A 831 -57.09 22.24 -3.27
N ASN A 832 -57.47 22.85 -2.13
CA ASN A 832 -57.86 22.18 -0.89
C ASN A 832 -56.73 21.39 -0.20
N THR A 833 -55.46 21.73 -0.47
CA THR A 833 -54.33 21.37 0.39
C THR A 833 -54.26 22.34 1.55
N THR A 834 -54.07 21.82 2.76
CA THR A 834 -53.85 22.63 3.97
C THR A 834 -52.38 22.54 4.36
N LEU A 835 -51.73 23.68 4.53
CA LEU A 835 -50.39 23.80 5.11
C LEU A 835 -50.54 24.26 6.57
N VAL A 836 -49.90 23.56 7.49
CA VAL A 836 -49.90 23.83 8.93
C VAL A 836 -48.46 24.09 9.37
N TRP A 837 -48.27 25.03 10.28
CA TRP A 837 -46.99 25.26 10.95
C TRP A 837 -47.07 24.78 12.40
N ASP A 838 -46.21 23.86 12.79
CA ASP A 838 -46.10 23.41 14.18
C ASP A 838 -45.18 24.36 14.97
N SER A 839 -45.72 25.02 15.99
CA SER A 839 -44.99 25.97 16.84
C SER A 839 -44.23 25.33 18.00
N GLU A 840 -44.44 24.05 18.29
CA GLU A 840 -43.64 23.31 19.26
C GLU A 840 -42.41 22.72 18.56
N GLN A 841 -42.59 22.05 17.41
CA GLN A 841 -41.54 21.39 16.65
C GLN A 841 -40.76 22.30 15.69
N GLN A 842 -41.27 23.52 15.42
CA GLN A 842 -40.71 24.55 14.52
C GLN A 842 -40.54 24.09 13.06
N VAL A 843 -41.56 23.39 12.54
CA VAL A 843 -41.56 22.76 11.21
C VAL A 843 -42.96 22.76 10.57
N PRO A 844 -43.08 22.74 9.23
CA PRO A 844 -44.35 22.62 8.54
C PRO A 844 -44.80 21.16 8.37
N PHE A 845 -46.12 20.96 8.25
CA PHE A 845 -46.68 19.77 7.62
C PHE A 845 -47.85 20.15 6.73
N ALA A 846 -48.12 19.35 5.70
CA ALA A 846 -49.19 19.58 4.75
C ALA A 846 -50.07 18.35 4.57
N TYR A 847 -51.37 18.55 4.40
CA TYR A 847 -52.32 17.46 4.16
C TYR A 847 -53.42 17.83 3.16
N ARG A 848 -53.93 16.81 2.46
CA ARG A 848 -55.08 16.90 1.55
C ARG A 848 -55.81 15.56 1.54
N LYS A 849 -57.08 15.56 1.94
CA LYS A 849 -57.90 14.35 2.15
C LYS A 849 -57.23 13.43 3.18
N ASP A 850 -56.80 12.24 2.78
CA ASP A 850 -56.07 11.26 3.59
C ASP A 850 -54.55 11.34 3.43
N GLN A 851 -54.02 12.16 2.52
CA GLN A 851 -52.59 12.27 2.29
C GLN A 851 -51.98 13.35 3.18
N TRP A 852 -50.87 13.03 3.86
CA TRP A 852 -50.15 13.88 4.80
C TRP A 852 -48.64 13.84 4.53
N VAL A 853 -47.91 14.93 4.71
CA VAL A 853 -46.44 14.98 4.60
C VAL A 853 -45.84 16.00 5.58
N GLY A 854 -44.79 15.58 6.30
CA GLY A 854 -43.93 16.46 7.12
C GLY A 854 -42.57 16.63 6.45
N PHE A 855 -42.10 17.87 6.33
CA PHE A 855 -40.97 18.28 5.49
C PHE A 855 -40.30 19.56 6.01
N ASP A 856 -39.14 19.91 5.48
CA ASP A 856 -38.51 21.21 5.74
C ASP A 856 -38.80 22.23 4.62
N ASP A 857 -39.03 23.49 5.00
CA ASP A 857 -39.22 24.64 4.11
C ASP A 857 -38.20 25.76 4.39
N GLU A 858 -38.19 26.81 3.57
CA GLU A 858 -37.30 27.97 3.77
C GLU A 858 -37.45 28.64 5.16
N ARG A 859 -38.53 28.40 5.92
CA ARG A 859 -38.76 28.97 7.25
C ARG A 859 -38.22 28.07 8.38
N SER A 860 -38.48 26.76 8.33
CA SER A 860 -37.96 25.80 9.30
C SER A 860 -36.45 25.66 9.18
N LEU A 861 -35.90 25.68 7.97
CA LEU A 861 -34.45 25.68 7.77
C LEU A 861 -33.79 26.95 8.34
N LYS A 862 -34.40 28.14 8.21
CA LYS A 862 -33.90 29.36 8.89
C LYS A 862 -33.90 29.23 10.41
N THR A 863 -35.01 28.76 10.97
CA THR A 863 -35.15 28.54 12.42
C THR A 863 -34.11 27.54 12.93
N LYS A 864 -33.81 26.49 12.14
CA LYS A 864 -32.72 25.54 12.40
C LYS A 864 -31.34 26.18 12.28
N MET A 865 -31.11 27.07 11.32
CA MET A 865 -29.81 27.76 11.21
C MET A 865 -29.59 28.75 12.36
N GLU A 866 -30.63 29.41 12.86
CA GLU A 866 -30.56 30.24 14.08
C GLU A 866 -30.14 29.39 15.28
N TRP A 867 -30.84 28.30 15.57
CA TRP A 867 -30.47 27.33 16.62
C TRP A 867 -29.05 26.76 16.45
N LEU A 868 -28.64 26.44 15.22
CA LEU A 868 -27.32 25.89 14.91
C LEU A 868 -26.20 26.90 15.20
N LYS A 869 -26.44 28.18 14.87
CA LYS A 869 -25.56 29.32 15.15
C LYS A 869 -25.47 29.59 16.67
N GLU A 870 -26.58 29.50 17.40
CA GLU A 870 -26.62 29.66 18.86
C GLU A 870 -25.90 28.53 19.61
N GLU A 871 -26.07 27.27 19.17
CA GLU A 871 -25.38 26.13 19.77
C GLU A 871 -23.90 26.01 19.34
N GLY A 872 -23.47 26.65 18.26
CA GLY A 872 -22.06 26.67 17.85
C GLY A 872 -21.59 25.40 17.11
N PHE A 873 -22.47 24.73 16.35
CA PHE A 873 -22.09 23.53 15.58
C PHE A 873 -21.25 23.85 14.34
N GLY A 874 -20.53 22.85 13.82
CA GLY A 874 -19.55 22.97 12.73
C GLY A 874 -20.10 23.30 11.34
N GLY A 875 -21.41 23.25 11.16
CA GLY A 875 -22.09 23.45 9.88
C GLY A 875 -23.18 22.41 9.64
N ILE A 876 -23.46 22.13 8.36
CA ILE A 876 -24.57 21.26 7.93
C ILE A 876 -24.14 20.20 6.93
N MET A 877 -24.93 19.14 6.87
CA MET A 877 -24.94 18.16 5.81
C MET A 877 -26.35 18.13 5.19
N VAL A 878 -26.45 18.00 3.86
CA VAL A 878 -27.70 18.06 3.11
C VAL A 878 -27.92 16.75 2.36
N TRP A 879 -29.01 16.05 2.66
CA TRP A 879 -29.46 14.85 1.95
C TRP A 879 -30.79 15.11 1.24
N SER A 880 -30.84 15.19 -0.09
CA SER A 880 -29.73 15.29 -1.06
C SER A 880 -30.02 16.40 -2.07
N ILE A 881 -28.99 16.97 -2.69
CA ILE A 881 -29.16 18.18 -3.54
C ILE A 881 -30.07 17.94 -4.75
N ASP A 882 -30.16 16.69 -5.20
CA ASP A 882 -31.01 16.22 -6.28
C ASP A 882 -32.52 16.16 -5.92
N MET A 883 -32.91 16.48 -4.68
CA MET A 883 -34.31 16.51 -4.21
C MET A 883 -34.84 17.91 -3.87
N ASP A 884 -33.96 18.92 -3.74
CA ASP A 884 -34.36 20.34 -3.73
C ASP A 884 -34.84 20.75 -5.14
N ASP A 885 -35.51 21.90 -5.28
CA ASP A 885 -35.98 22.36 -6.59
C ASP A 885 -34.88 23.03 -7.42
N PHE A 886 -33.95 22.21 -7.90
CA PHE A 886 -32.93 22.55 -8.90
C PHE A 886 -33.49 23.14 -10.21
N SER A 887 -34.81 23.09 -10.41
CA SER A 887 -35.50 23.46 -11.64
C SER A 887 -36.28 24.77 -11.58
N GLY A 888 -36.55 25.31 -10.39
CA GLY A 888 -37.29 26.57 -10.18
C GLY A 888 -38.80 26.50 -10.44
N ARG A 889 -39.41 25.32 -10.31
CA ARG A 889 -40.85 25.08 -10.49
C ARG A 889 -41.70 25.40 -9.25
N CYS A 890 -41.13 25.47 -8.05
CA CYS A 890 -41.79 25.88 -6.82
C CYS A 890 -42.14 27.39 -6.81
N GLY A 891 -41.48 28.19 -7.66
CA GLY A 891 -41.69 29.64 -7.77
C GLY A 891 -40.69 30.50 -6.97
N SER A 892 -40.04 29.94 -5.95
CA SER A 892 -38.99 30.61 -5.15
C SER A 892 -37.64 30.82 -5.87
N GLY A 893 -37.52 30.40 -7.14
CA GLY A 893 -36.24 30.28 -7.85
C GLY A 893 -35.64 28.87 -7.74
N LYS A 894 -34.43 28.67 -8.27
CA LYS A 894 -33.71 27.38 -8.18
C LYS A 894 -33.12 27.18 -6.78
N TYR A 895 -33.06 25.93 -6.35
CA TYR A 895 -32.46 25.49 -5.09
C TYR A 895 -32.92 26.31 -3.86
N PRO A 896 -34.24 26.48 -3.63
CA PRO A 896 -34.74 27.36 -2.58
C PRO A 896 -34.29 26.96 -1.17
N LEU A 897 -34.25 25.65 -0.86
CA LEU A 897 -33.81 25.18 0.46
C LEU A 897 -32.30 25.36 0.63
N LEU A 898 -31.52 24.91 -0.35
CA LEU A 898 -30.05 24.98 -0.29
C LEU A 898 -29.52 26.43 -0.37
N THR A 899 -30.15 27.29 -1.17
CA THR A 899 -29.84 28.73 -1.20
C THR A 899 -30.14 29.38 0.14
N THR A 900 -31.25 29.02 0.79
CA THR A 900 -31.59 29.50 2.13
C THR A 900 -30.51 29.09 3.14
N LEU A 901 -30.17 27.80 3.21
CA LEU A 901 -29.14 27.26 4.09
C LEU A 901 -27.78 27.94 3.89
N ASN A 902 -27.31 28.06 2.64
CA ASN A 902 -26.04 28.73 2.32
C ASN A 902 -26.06 30.22 2.70
N SER A 903 -27.17 30.92 2.47
CA SER A 903 -27.30 32.34 2.82
C SER A 903 -27.25 32.60 4.33
N GLU A 904 -27.83 31.71 5.13
CA GLU A 904 -27.88 31.83 6.60
C GLU A 904 -26.54 31.51 7.29
N LEU A 905 -25.68 30.73 6.64
CA LEU A 905 -24.37 30.30 7.17
C LEU A 905 -23.20 31.15 6.68
N LYS A 906 -23.40 31.98 5.64
CA LYS A 906 -22.35 32.74 4.94
C LYS A 906 -21.43 33.56 5.85
N ASP A 907 -21.99 34.25 6.84
CA ASP A 907 -21.24 35.11 7.77
C ASP A 907 -20.96 34.43 9.13
N TYR A 908 -21.33 33.14 9.29
CA TYR A 908 -21.17 32.40 10.54
C TYR A 908 -19.76 31.77 10.66
N LYS A 909 -19.07 32.10 11.76
CA LYS A 909 -17.76 31.57 12.13
C LYS A 909 -17.86 30.56 13.27
N VAL A 910 -17.55 29.31 12.96
CA VAL A 910 -17.38 28.22 13.93
C VAL A 910 -16.09 28.46 14.71
N GLN A 911 -16.16 28.43 16.04
CA GLN A 911 -14.97 28.49 16.91
C GLN A 911 -14.28 27.12 17.01
N LEU A 912 -12.97 27.11 17.23
CA LEU A 912 -12.15 25.90 17.29
C LEU A 912 -11.49 25.79 18.68
N GLU A 913 -11.89 24.75 19.44
CA GLU A 913 -11.48 24.52 20.83
C GLU A 913 -10.82 23.14 21.07
N TYR A 914 -11.11 22.15 20.23
CA TYR A 914 -10.62 20.77 20.32
C TYR A 914 -9.23 20.56 19.70
N ASP A 915 -8.22 20.26 20.54
CA ASP A 915 -6.89 19.81 20.10
C ASP A 915 -6.95 18.43 19.39
N GLY A 916 -7.29 18.45 18.10
CA GLY A 916 -7.34 17.29 17.22
C GLY A 916 -7.22 17.68 15.75
N PRO A 917 -7.51 16.76 14.80
CA PRO A 917 -7.39 17.10 13.40
C PRO A 917 -8.52 18.03 12.96
N TYR A 918 -8.12 19.05 12.23
CA TYR A 918 -8.98 19.95 11.48
C TYR A 918 -8.57 19.93 10.00
N GLU A 919 -9.49 20.39 9.15
CA GLU A 919 -9.16 20.89 7.82
C GLU A 919 -8.29 22.17 7.98
N SER A 920 -6.98 22.03 7.77
CA SER A 920 -6.00 23.10 8.02
C SER A 920 -5.79 24.02 6.81
N TYR A 921 -6.75 24.09 5.89
CA TYR A 921 -6.59 24.73 4.59
C TYR A 921 -7.56 25.92 4.45
N GLY A 922 -7.00 27.08 4.12
CA GLY A 922 -7.78 28.20 3.58
C GLY A 922 -8.03 28.01 2.07
N PRO A 923 -8.70 28.96 1.40
CA PRO A 923 -9.13 28.87 -0.01
C PRO A 923 -7.96 29.01 -1.02
N ARG A 924 -7.09 28.00 -0.99
CA ARG A 924 -5.97 27.70 -1.91
C ARG A 924 -5.66 26.19 -1.92
N GLY A 925 -6.64 25.34 -1.58
CA GLY A 925 -6.53 23.88 -1.65
C GLY A 925 -6.59 23.35 -3.09
N ALA A 926 -6.10 24.13 -4.05
CA ALA A 926 -6.23 23.87 -5.47
C ALA A 926 -5.48 22.60 -5.85
N TYR A 927 -6.17 21.70 -6.55
CA TYR A 927 -5.51 20.80 -7.49
C TYR A 927 -4.86 21.67 -8.57
N THR A 928 -3.56 21.96 -8.43
CA THR A 928 -2.79 22.65 -9.46
C THR A 928 -2.61 21.70 -10.64
N THR A 929 -3.54 21.77 -11.59
CA THR A 929 -3.44 21.07 -12.86
C THR A 929 -2.28 21.69 -13.66
N LYS A 930 -1.20 20.89 -13.78
CA LYS A 930 0.17 21.24 -14.19
C LYS A 930 1.06 21.82 -13.10
N ASP A 931 2.32 21.37 -13.08
CA ASP A 931 3.39 21.88 -12.21
C ASP A 931 3.89 23.24 -12.75
N PRO A 932 4.02 24.30 -11.93
CA PRO A 932 4.53 25.59 -12.37
C PRO A 932 5.96 25.55 -12.93
N ASN A 933 6.72 24.49 -12.68
CA ASN A 933 8.06 24.24 -13.23
C ASN A 933 8.06 23.36 -14.50
N GLU A 934 6.90 22.84 -14.90
CA GLU A 934 6.75 21.99 -16.07
C GLU A 934 6.93 22.81 -17.36
N VAL A 935 8.15 22.83 -17.90
CA VAL A 935 8.37 23.20 -19.30
C VAL A 935 7.61 22.22 -20.21
N THR A 936 6.57 22.72 -20.88
CA THR A 936 5.84 22.03 -21.95
C THR A 936 6.49 22.31 -23.29
N CYS A 937 6.90 21.26 -24.01
CA CYS A 937 7.32 21.36 -25.40
C CYS A 937 6.10 21.46 -26.34
N ALA A 938 6.28 21.97 -27.57
CA ALA A 938 5.20 22.15 -28.55
C ALA A 938 5.33 21.17 -29.74
N GLU A 939 4.19 20.75 -30.29
CA GLU A 939 4.05 19.74 -31.36
C GLU A 939 4.46 20.20 -32.78
N GLU A 940 5.36 21.18 -32.94
CA GLU A 940 5.81 21.61 -34.28
C GLU A 940 7.00 20.77 -34.78
N ASP A 941 6.73 19.91 -35.77
CA ASP A 941 7.67 18.96 -36.36
C ASP A 941 9.02 19.59 -36.77
N GLY A 942 10.08 19.21 -36.06
CA GLY A 942 11.47 19.43 -36.46
C GLY A 942 12.11 20.76 -36.03
N HIS A 943 11.43 21.62 -35.27
CA HIS A 943 12.07 22.79 -34.65
C HIS A 943 12.55 22.48 -33.22
N ILE A 944 13.86 22.56 -32.99
CA ILE A 944 14.42 22.47 -31.64
C ILE A 944 14.19 23.81 -30.93
N SER A 945 13.56 23.81 -29.75
CA SER A 945 13.37 25.00 -28.90
C SER A 945 14.04 24.81 -27.55
N TYR A 946 14.42 25.91 -26.90
CA TYR A 946 15.16 25.90 -25.64
C TYR A 946 14.42 26.69 -24.56
N HIS A 947 14.44 26.17 -23.33
CA HIS A 947 13.69 26.70 -22.20
C HIS A 947 14.53 26.59 -20.92
N PRO A 948 14.55 27.61 -20.04
CA PRO A 948 15.31 27.54 -18.81
C PRO A 948 14.75 26.48 -17.86
N ASP A 949 15.62 25.79 -17.12
CA ASP A 949 15.17 25.08 -15.91
C ASP A 949 14.94 26.12 -14.80
N LYS A 950 13.73 26.12 -14.23
CA LYS A 950 13.33 27.07 -13.18
C LYS A 950 13.81 26.66 -11.78
N ALA A 951 14.28 25.42 -11.62
CA ALA A 951 14.76 24.88 -10.35
C ALA A 951 16.30 24.90 -10.25
N ASP A 952 17.01 24.85 -11.37
CA ASP A 952 18.48 24.92 -11.43
C ASP A 952 18.96 25.73 -12.65
N CYS A 953 19.46 26.94 -12.39
CA CYS A 953 20.03 27.83 -13.41
C CYS A 953 21.16 27.18 -14.25
N THR A 954 21.86 26.17 -13.73
CA THR A 954 22.95 25.48 -14.44
C THR A 954 22.45 24.44 -15.46
N HIS A 955 21.14 24.27 -15.61
CA HIS A 955 20.51 23.38 -16.58
C HIS A 955 19.43 24.08 -17.42
N TYR A 956 19.08 23.45 -18.54
CA TYR A 956 17.99 23.88 -19.42
C TYR A 956 17.31 22.69 -20.09
N PHE A 957 16.17 22.93 -20.72
CA PHE A 957 15.44 21.94 -21.49
C PHE A 957 15.50 22.26 -22.99
N MET A 958 15.99 21.30 -23.77
CA MET A 958 15.94 21.28 -25.22
C MET A 958 14.74 20.43 -25.66
N CYS A 959 13.77 21.05 -26.32
CA CYS A 959 12.55 20.41 -26.82
C CYS A 959 12.69 20.11 -28.33
N GLU A 960 12.55 18.85 -28.72
CA GLU A 960 12.45 18.42 -30.13
C GLU A 960 11.06 17.78 -30.35
N GLY A 961 10.10 18.56 -30.88
CA GLY A 961 8.69 18.21 -30.78
C GLY A 961 8.28 18.03 -29.31
N GLU A 962 7.50 16.98 -28.98
CA GLU A 962 7.17 16.62 -27.59
C GLU A 962 8.39 16.22 -26.72
N ARG A 963 9.55 15.91 -27.32
CA ARG A 963 10.67 15.31 -26.58
C ARG A 963 11.49 16.35 -25.83
N LYS A 964 11.35 16.33 -24.52
CA LYS A 964 12.08 17.17 -23.55
C LYS A 964 13.41 16.53 -23.14
N HIS A 965 14.52 17.09 -23.58
CA HIS A 965 15.88 16.71 -23.19
C HIS A 965 16.41 17.68 -22.14
N HIS A 966 16.80 17.19 -20.96
CA HIS A 966 17.45 18.00 -19.93
C HIS A 966 18.95 18.10 -20.23
N MET A 967 19.46 19.32 -20.32
CA MET A 967 20.80 19.64 -20.80
C MET A 967 21.55 20.45 -19.74
N PRO A 968 22.75 20.00 -19.29
CA PRO A 968 23.61 20.79 -18.42
C PRO A 968 24.30 21.90 -19.21
N CYS A 969 24.47 23.07 -18.59
CA CYS A 969 25.43 24.05 -19.05
C CYS A 969 26.88 23.63 -18.73
N PRO A 970 27.88 24.13 -19.48
CA PRO A 970 29.28 23.94 -19.12
C PRO A 970 29.59 24.49 -17.72
N ALA A 971 30.59 23.92 -17.05
CA ALA A 971 30.90 24.23 -15.65
C ALA A 971 31.08 25.74 -15.39
N ASN A 972 30.40 26.22 -14.34
CA ASN A 972 30.31 27.63 -13.91
C ASN A 972 29.46 28.56 -14.80
N LEU A 973 28.75 28.05 -15.81
CA LEU A 973 27.78 28.81 -16.60
C LEU A 973 26.33 28.43 -16.23
N VAL A 974 25.40 29.32 -16.55
CA VAL A 974 23.95 29.17 -16.38
C VAL A 974 23.22 29.46 -17.68
N PHE A 975 22.02 28.93 -17.88
CA PHE A 975 21.29 29.14 -19.13
C PHE A 975 20.65 30.54 -19.20
N ASN A 976 20.96 31.30 -20.24
CA ASN A 976 20.38 32.61 -20.54
C ASN A 976 19.19 32.46 -21.50
N PRO A 977 17.94 32.57 -21.02
CA PRO A 977 16.74 32.34 -21.85
C PRO A 977 16.47 33.46 -22.87
N ASN A 978 17.16 34.60 -22.78
CA ASN A 978 17.01 35.67 -23.77
C ASN A 978 17.81 35.40 -25.06
N GLU A 979 18.93 34.67 -24.95
CA GLU A 979 19.81 34.34 -26.09
C GLU A 979 19.85 32.84 -26.42
N ASN A 980 19.22 31.99 -25.59
CA ASN A 980 19.17 30.53 -25.72
C ASN A 980 20.54 29.82 -25.69
N VAL A 981 21.47 30.34 -24.89
CA VAL A 981 22.82 29.81 -24.69
C VAL A 981 23.20 29.79 -23.22
N CYS A 982 24.25 29.04 -22.87
CA CYS A 982 24.84 29.08 -21.54
C CYS A 982 25.85 30.24 -21.42
N ASP A 983 25.69 31.07 -20.41
CA ASP A 983 26.42 32.32 -20.17
C ASP A 983 26.73 32.49 -18.66
N TRP A 984 27.43 33.56 -18.28
CA TRP A 984 27.88 33.78 -16.91
C TRP A 984 26.73 34.20 -15.95
N PRO A 985 26.73 33.76 -14.68
CA PRO A 985 25.65 34.03 -13.72
C PRO A 985 25.30 35.50 -13.50
N GLU A 986 26.24 36.41 -13.72
CA GLU A 986 26.05 37.85 -13.60
C GLU A 986 25.15 38.44 -14.69
N ASN A 987 25.12 37.80 -15.88
CA ASN A 987 24.34 38.25 -17.04
C ASN A 987 22.88 37.75 -17.01
N VAL A 988 22.55 36.78 -16.14
CA VAL A 988 21.23 36.13 -16.09
C VAL A 988 20.48 36.56 -14.83
N GLU A 989 19.44 37.36 -15.00
CA GLU A 989 18.63 37.91 -13.91
C GLU A 989 17.99 36.79 -13.06
N GLY A 990 18.18 36.87 -11.74
CA GLY A 990 17.74 35.83 -10.78
C GLY A 990 18.75 34.72 -10.51
N CYS A 991 19.68 34.43 -11.43
CA CYS A 991 20.68 33.34 -11.28
C CYS A 991 22.01 33.78 -10.63
N GLN A 992 22.14 35.07 -10.30
CA GLN A 992 23.37 35.74 -9.85
C GLN A 992 24.02 35.13 -8.58
N HIS A 993 23.28 34.35 -7.79
CA HIS A 993 23.80 33.70 -6.58
C HIS A 993 24.74 32.52 -6.83
N HIS A 994 24.82 31.97 -8.06
CA HIS A 994 25.78 30.91 -8.40
C HIS A 994 27.24 31.40 -8.51
N SER A 995 27.48 32.71 -8.45
CA SER A 995 28.80 33.35 -8.61
C SER A 995 29.81 33.13 -7.46
N GLN A 996 29.39 32.62 -6.29
CA GLN A 996 30.22 32.62 -5.07
C GLN A 996 30.43 31.24 -4.42
N ALA A 997 30.97 30.28 -5.17
CA ALA A 997 31.44 28.99 -4.63
C ALA A 997 32.82 28.49 -5.15
N ALA A 998 33.55 29.27 -5.97
CA ALA A 998 34.87 28.87 -6.48
C ALA A 998 35.83 30.05 -6.70
N ALA A 999 36.55 30.47 -5.65
CA ALA A 999 37.69 31.39 -5.76
C ALA A 999 38.82 30.97 -4.81
N SER A 1000 39.82 30.28 -5.38
CA SER A 1000 40.90 29.54 -4.69
C SER A 1000 40.41 28.31 -3.89
N LYS A 1001 41.03 27.13 -4.01
CA LYS A 1001 42.31 26.80 -4.69
C LYS A 1001 42.28 25.40 -5.29
#